data_AF-B6EP94-F1
#
_entry.id   AF-B6EP94-F1
#
_cell.length_a   1.000
_cell.length_b   1.000
_cell.length_c   1.000
_cell.angle_alpha   90.00
_cell.angle_beta   90.00
_cell.angle_gamma   90.00
#
_symmetry.space_group_name_H-M   'P 1'
#
loop_
_entity.id
_entity.type
_entity.pdbx_description
1 polymer ?
#
loop_
_entity_poly.entity_id
_entity_poly.type
_entity_poly.pdbx_seq_one_letter_code
_entity_poly.pdbx_strand_id
1 'polypeptide(L)'
;MTDFTAKAQCSFTDRYAPKKDQLINISEFEFRNYNEDTDFSVINQWLSQSYSSYWGMNELTEDQRNLELKNTAHKFGLVGLKRGKILFYTELYHPAKDEIGEHYPVQEGDCGMHLIIAPVDIPEHRLSQNVITAISSLILEHLPFTRLVVEPDIQNEKVHRLNHLIGIEYSQIVPLNSKTAKLGFATKSQFLQSQGKVSSMKNSSKNPSLSLATSHLTTEYWHKANQHLIAKMITELSHEQIITPIKLDDASNAQAASWCITFNSDTGTSEYLFRARQYQLDHLFVEPQSITCTKDDKNQPLDAVSFILSCRHLLEISDALLPTYLEEITSTLYSKAYKLMHQNKTSAQLANASYQEIEAAMTEGHPVFIANNGRIGFDMLDHVEFSPESGQSLNLQWIAVLREKTSFAVIESLSYDRLIFDELGQSQLNEFNQQLSMQGLEPSHYYLMPIHPWQWREKISRIFAADIANQYVVPLGTTEDKYQAQQSIRTFFNLSSPEKCYVKTALSILNMGFMRGLSPYYMSRTPAINTFIANLIETDPYFAKKQFFVLKEVAAIGYHHSYYEQATRTDNPYKKMLSSLWRESPYAPDQHGNVLVNKQQKLLTMASLLHVDDQGKSLISALMADSPLSDHNWLKQYMDLYLQPLLHSFFAYDLVFMPHGENLILVLEDNSPIKIIMKDIGEEVAILNGEKTLPNDMNCLAVDLEDPMKLNYILLDIFDCIFRFIAPLLEQQTQVSESDFWEIVADSVKDYQQEHPQFDAKYQRYDLYCSSFARTCLNRIQLNNNQQMIDLEDREKNLRFAEDIANPLALFAKTHRII
;
A
#
# COMPACT_ATOMS: atom_id res chain seq x y z
N MET A 1 -57.55 20.56 -6.07
CA MET A 1 -56.55 19.50 -5.80
C MET A 1 -56.17 19.61 -4.34
N THR A 2 -56.85 18.81 -3.55
CA THR A 2 -57.14 18.98 -2.12
C THR A 2 -56.95 17.59 -1.53
N ASP A 3 -55.83 17.32 -0.85
CA ASP A 3 -55.69 16.25 0.19
C ASP A 3 -54.26 15.93 0.70
N PHE A 4 -53.18 16.62 0.29
CA PHE A 4 -51.83 16.24 0.71
C PHE A 4 -51.30 16.87 2.02
N THR A 5 -52.08 17.69 2.73
CA THR A 5 -51.61 18.48 3.88
C THR A 5 -51.81 17.84 5.27
N ALA A 6 -52.30 16.60 5.36
CA ALA A 6 -52.65 15.98 6.66
C ALA A 6 -51.59 15.03 7.27
N LYS A 7 -50.42 14.81 6.64
CA LYS A 7 -49.36 13.92 7.18
C LYS A 7 -48.33 14.60 8.09
N ALA A 8 -48.47 15.89 8.36
CA ALA A 8 -47.54 16.67 9.16
C ALA A 8 -48.01 16.80 10.62
N GLN A 9 -47.80 15.79 11.48
CA GLN A 9 -47.84 15.99 12.96
C GLN A 9 -47.46 14.79 13.86
N CYS A 10 -46.85 13.71 13.37
CA CYS A 10 -46.43 12.60 14.24
C CYS A 10 -44.96 12.77 14.65
N SER A 11 -44.67 12.81 15.96
CA SER A 11 -43.31 13.01 16.49
C SER A 11 -42.41 11.78 16.25
N PHE A 12 -41.08 11.93 16.39
CA PHE A 12 -40.14 10.80 16.25
C PHE A 12 -40.50 9.67 17.22
N THR A 13 -40.80 10.05 18.47
CA THR A 13 -41.21 9.13 19.53
C THR A 13 -42.54 8.45 19.20
N ASP A 14 -43.55 9.21 18.75
CA ASP A 14 -44.85 8.61 18.36
C ASP A 14 -44.73 7.65 17.17
N ARG A 15 -43.77 7.90 16.28
CA ARG A 15 -43.57 7.12 15.06
C ARG A 15 -42.76 5.83 15.29
N TYR A 16 -41.80 5.86 16.22
CA TYR A 16 -40.79 4.79 16.33
C TYR A 16 -40.71 4.11 17.69
N ALA A 17 -41.22 4.71 18.76
CA ALA A 17 -41.22 4.04 20.06
C ALA A 17 -42.19 2.84 20.03
N PRO A 18 -41.82 1.69 20.65
CA PRO A 18 -42.76 0.60 20.89
C PRO A 18 -44.00 1.10 21.62
N LYS A 19 -45.14 0.40 21.51
CA LYS A 19 -46.31 0.76 22.33
C LYS A 19 -46.01 0.56 23.82
N LYS A 20 -46.70 1.29 24.70
CA LYS A 20 -46.42 1.35 26.15
C LYS A 20 -46.30 -0.03 26.83
N ASP A 21 -47.04 -1.03 26.37
CA ASP A 21 -47.05 -2.41 26.91
C ASP A 21 -46.41 -3.44 25.96
N GLN A 22 -45.72 -2.99 24.92
CA GLN A 22 -45.10 -3.88 23.94
C GLN A 22 -43.73 -4.34 24.42
N LEU A 23 -43.58 -5.65 24.57
CA LEU A 23 -42.30 -6.32 24.77
C LEU A 23 -41.72 -6.77 23.44
N ILE A 24 -40.45 -6.48 23.19
CA ILE A 24 -39.70 -6.94 22.02
C ILE A 24 -38.58 -7.86 22.52
N ASN A 25 -38.57 -9.10 22.06
CA ASN A 25 -37.56 -10.09 22.48
C ASN A 25 -36.50 -10.22 21.38
N ILE A 26 -35.24 -9.99 21.75
CA ILE A 26 -34.09 -10.14 20.85
C ILE A 26 -32.99 -10.87 21.61
N SER A 27 -32.58 -12.02 21.08
CA SER A 27 -31.63 -12.93 21.75
C SER A 27 -32.11 -13.28 23.17
N GLU A 28 -31.28 -13.11 24.20
CA GLU A 28 -31.63 -13.34 25.61
C GLU A 28 -32.25 -12.12 26.34
N PHE A 29 -32.57 -11.04 25.62
CA PHE A 29 -33.03 -9.78 26.22
C PHE A 29 -34.48 -9.43 25.85
N GLU A 30 -35.19 -8.90 26.83
CA GLU A 30 -36.54 -8.34 26.68
C GLU A 30 -36.43 -6.81 26.67
N PHE A 31 -36.94 -6.15 25.64
CA PHE A 31 -36.96 -4.69 25.51
C PHE A 31 -38.36 -4.16 25.77
N ARG A 32 -38.45 -3.10 26.58
CA ARG A 32 -39.68 -2.31 26.76
C ARG A 32 -39.36 -0.83 26.90
N ASN A 33 -40.38 0.01 26.75
CA ASN A 33 -40.24 1.44 27.03
C ASN A 33 -39.77 1.68 28.46
N TYR A 34 -38.88 2.65 28.60
CA TYR A 34 -38.51 3.24 29.86
C TYR A 34 -39.75 3.86 30.53
N ASN A 35 -39.96 3.51 31.80
CA ASN A 35 -41.00 4.06 32.65
C ASN A 35 -40.36 4.85 33.79
N GLU A 36 -40.53 6.17 33.75
CA GLU A 36 -39.99 7.11 34.74
C GLU A 36 -40.32 6.70 36.18
N ASP A 37 -41.56 6.29 36.43
CA ASP A 37 -42.05 5.96 37.78
C ASP A 37 -41.37 4.71 38.39
N THR A 38 -40.96 3.75 37.56
CA THR A 38 -40.44 2.46 38.03
C THR A 38 -38.96 2.25 37.79
N ASP A 39 -38.41 2.89 36.75
CA ASP A 39 -37.07 2.58 36.25
C ASP A 39 -36.05 3.66 36.62
N PHE A 40 -36.49 4.92 36.80
CA PHE A 40 -35.58 6.05 37.04
C PHE A 40 -34.63 5.80 38.20
N SER A 41 -35.13 5.30 39.33
CA SER A 41 -34.32 5.05 40.52
C SER A 41 -33.14 4.11 40.24
N VAL A 42 -33.34 3.10 39.39
CA VAL A 42 -32.30 2.12 39.03
C VAL A 42 -31.28 2.77 38.09
N ILE A 43 -31.73 3.49 37.06
CA ILE A 43 -30.83 4.12 36.08
C ILE A 43 -30.05 5.28 36.71
N ASN A 44 -30.67 6.04 37.62
CA ASN A 44 -30.01 7.11 38.38
C ASN A 44 -28.85 6.58 39.25
N GLN A 45 -28.97 5.37 39.82
CA GLN A 45 -27.87 4.73 40.55
C GLN A 45 -26.68 4.40 39.63
N TRP A 46 -26.90 4.17 38.34
CA TRP A 46 -25.83 3.89 37.39
C TRP A 46 -25.13 5.17 36.94
N LEU A 47 -25.92 6.18 36.56
CA LEU A 47 -25.44 7.47 36.06
C LEU A 47 -24.73 8.33 37.12
N SER A 48 -24.89 7.99 38.41
CA SER A 48 -24.19 8.64 39.51
C SER A 48 -22.82 8.01 39.81
N GLN A 49 -22.49 6.85 39.26
CA GLN A 49 -21.21 6.17 39.50
C GLN A 49 -20.14 6.64 38.52
N SER A 50 -18.89 6.66 38.95
CA SER A 50 -17.77 7.18 38.16
C SER A 50 -17.55 6.47 36.81
N TYR A 51 -17.97 5.20 36.66
CA TYR A 51 -17.82 4.46 35.40
C TYR A 51 -18.69 5.03 34.26
N SER A 52 -19.74 5.79 34.57
CA SER A 52 -20.62 6.43 33.60
C SER A 52 -20.10 7.76 33.08
N SER A 53 -18.85 8.14 33.38
CA SER A 53 -18.26 9.45 33.03
C SER A 53 -18.44 9.83 31.56
N TYR A 54 -18.33 8.87 30.65
CA TYR A 54 -18.50 9.08 29.20
C TYR A 54 -19.95 9.37 28.76
N TRP A 55 -20.95 9.13 29.62
CA TRP A 55 -22.33 9.54 29.37
C TRP A 55 -22.52 11.04 29.67
N GLY A 56 -21.70 11.62 30.55
CA GLY A 56 -21.67 13.07 30.79
C GLY A 56 -22.72 13.59 31.79
N MET A 57 -23.30 12.73 32.64
CA MET A 57 -24.34 13.12 33.62
C MET A 57 -23.92 13.03 35.10
N ASN A 58 -22.64 12.75 35.37
CA ASN A 58 -22.14 12.59 36.74
C ASN A 58 -22.23 13.87 37.58
N GLU A 59 -22.11 15.03 36.95
CA GLU A 59 -22.17 16.35 37.61
C GLU A 59 -23.59 16.90 37.77
N LEU A 60 -24.60 16.22 37.23
CA LEU A 60 -26.00 16.64 37.31
C LEU A 60 -26.61 16.26 38.67
N THR A 61 -27.59 17.04 39.13
CA THR A 61 -28.47 16.64 40.24
C THR A 61 -29.40 15.50 39.82
N GLU A 62 -30.01 14.81 40.78
CA GLU A 62 -31.01 13.78 40.49
C GLU A 62 -32.17 14.32 39.66
N ASP A 63 -32.69 15.52 39.98
CA ASP A 63 -33.75 16.17 39.21
C ASP A 63 -33.33 16.49 37.77
N GLN A 64 -32.08 16.92 37.57
CA GLN A 64 -31.52 17.18 36.24
C GLN A 64 -31.39 15.89 35.43
N ARG A 65 -30.90 14.79 36.03
CA ARG A 65 -30.87 13.49 35.37
C ARG A 65 -32.26 12.97 35.02
N ASN A 66 -33.25 13.19 35.88
CA ASN A 66 -34.62 12.79 35.56
C ASN A 66 -35.17 13.59 34.37
N LEU A 67 -34.91 14.89 34.32
CA LEU A 67 -35.32 15.74 33.21
C LEU A 67 -34.65 15.33 31.89
N GLU A 68 -33.36 14.99 31.93
CA GLU A 68 -32.61 14.54 30.76
C GLU A 68 -33.09 13.19 30.22
N LEU A 69 -33.42 12.22 31.09
CA LEU A 69 -33.92 10.89 30.67
C LEU A 69 -35.36 10.90 30.18
N LYS A 70 -36.07 12.02 30.31
CA LYS A 70 -37.47 12.13 29.95
C LYS A 70 -37.66 12.00 28.44
N ASN A 71 -38.62 11.16 28.03
CA ASN A 71 -39.01 11.05 26.63
C ASN A 71 -39.50 12.41 26.11
N THR A 72 -39.02 12.82 24.94
CA THR A 72 -39.44 14.04 24.25
C THR A 72 -40.07 13.70 22.89
N ALA A 73 -40.41 14.70 22.09
CA ALA A 73 -40.88 14.50 20.72
C ALA A 73 -39.79 13.93 19.76
N HIS A 74 -38.52 13.96 20.15
CA HIS A 74 -37.36 13.64 19.29
C HIS A 74 -36.45 12.57 19.89
N LYS A 75 -36.82 12.00 21.04
CA LYS A 75 -36.00 11.09 21.84
C LYS A 75 -36.85 10.21 22.73
N PHE A 76 -36.51 8.92 22.82
CA PHE A 76 -37.15 7.99 23.75
C PHE A 76 -36.16 6.96 24.30
N GLY A 77 -36.39 6.54 25.55
CA GLY A 77 -35.60 5.53 26.24
C GLY A 77 -36.22 4.14 26.18
N LEU A 78 -35.36 3.13 26.08
CA LEU A 78 -35.71 1.71 26.22
C LEU A 78 -34.86 1.08 27.32
N VAL A 79 -35.47 0.16 28.07
CA VAL A 79 -34.77 -0.69 29.02
C VAL A 79 -34.68 -2.11 28.50
N GLY A 80 -33.51 -2.73 28.67
CA GLY A 80 -33.27 -4.12 28.38
C GLY A 80 -33.25 -4.95 29.66
N LEU A 81 -34.04 -6.02 29.69
CA LEU A 81 -34.14 -6.94 30.82
C LEU A 81 -33.55 -8.30 30.47
N LYS A 82 -32.93 -8.93 31.46
CA LYS A 82 -32.51 -10.34 31.41
C LYS A 82 -33.04 -11.04 32.64
N ARG A 83 -33.90 -12.06 32.45
CA ARG A 83 -34.57 -12.79 33.54
C ARG A 83 -35.33 -11.84 34.50
N GLY A 84 -36.03 -10.86 33.95
CA GLY A 84 -36.85 -9.90 34.71
C GLY A 84 -36.09 -8.79 35.45
N LYS A 85 -34.75 -8.72 35.36
CA LYS A 85 -33.94 -7.63 35.92
C LYS A 85 -33.48 -6.67 34.82
N ILE A 86 -33.59 -5.37 35.08
CA ILE A 86 -33.06 -4.30 34.20
C ILE A 86 -31.53 -4.43 34.17
N LEU A 87 -30.97 -4.53 32.96
CA LEU A 87 -29.54 -4.76 32.73
C LEU A 87 -28.86 -3.65 31.94
N PHE A 88 -29.60 -2.94 31.09
CA PHE A 88 -29.09 -1.80 30.34
C PHE A 88 -30.20 -0.83 29.99
N TYR A 89 -29.81 0.42 29.72
CA TYR A 89 -30.67 1.47 29.19
C TYR A 89 -30.05 1.97 27.89
N THR A 90 -30.90 2.18 26.88
CA THR A 90 -30.50 2.80 25.62
C THR A 90 -31.47 3.92 25.26
N GLU A 91 -30.90 5.02 24.81
CA GLU A 91 -31.64 6.20 24.37
C GLU A 91 -31.53 6.30 22.86
N LEU A 92 -32.68 6.38 22.19
CA LEU A 92 -32.76 6.57 20.74
C LEU A 92 -33.25 7.98 20.44
N TYR A 93 -32.54 8.69 19.57
CA TYR A 93 -32.84 10.08 19.26
C TYR A 93 -32.75 10.37 17.76
N HIS A 94 -33.40 11.47 17.34
CA HIS A 94 -33.31 11.97 15.98
C HIS A 94 -32.05 12.85 15.81
N PRO A 95 -31.06 12.48 14.97
CA PRO A 95 -29.79 13.22 14.90
C PRO A 95 -29.90 14.69 14.48
N ALA A 96 -30.85 15.04 13.61
CA ALA A 96 -31.13 16.43 13.24
C ALA A 96 -31.69 17.32 14.38
N LYS A 97 -31.97 16.74 15.56
CA LYS A 97 -32.42 17.44 16.77
C LYS A 97 -31.38 17.38 17.90
N ASP A 98 -30.19 16.90 17.58
CA ASP A 98 -29.04 16.82 18.46
C ASP A 98 -27.86 17.59 17.84
N GLU A 99 -26.87 17.98 18.64
CA GLU A 99 -25.67 18.70 18.21
C GLU A 99 -24.95 17.96 17.07
N ILE A 100 -24.98 16.62 17.07
CA ILE A 100 -24.32 15.83 16.02
C ILE A 100 -24.84 16.10 14.60
N GLY A 101 -26.09 16.55 14.48
CA GLY A 101 -26.72 16.88 13.19
C GLY A 101 -26.08 18.07 12.46
N GLU A 102 -25.26 18.87 13.14
CA GLU A 102 -24.51 19.99 12.55
C GLU A 102 -23.23 19.53 11.85
N HIS A 103 -22.75 18.32 12.15
CA HIS A 103 -21.46 17.82 11.68
C HIS A 103 -21.56 16.90 10.45
N TYR A 104 -22.76 16.51 10.04
CA TYR A 104 -22.95 15.69 8.85
C TYR A 104 -24.36 15.87 8.25
N PRO A 105 -24.54 15.60 6.95
CA PRO A 105 -25.87 15.69 6.32
C PRO A 105 -26.76 14.53 6.80
N VAL A 106 -27.60 14.79 7.79
CA VAL A 106 -28.57 13.83 8.34
C VAL A 106 -29.52 13.31 7.25
N GLN A 107 -29.67 11.99 7.15
CA GLN A 107 -30.54 11.34 6.16
C GLN A 107 -31.83 10.85 6.79
N GLU A 108 -32.87 10.68 5.96
CA GLU A 108 -34.10 10.03 6.41
C GLU A 108 -33.82 8.56 6.79
N GLY A 109 -34.23 8.18 8.00
CA GLY A 109 -33.97 6.84 8.56
C GLY A 109 -32.74 6.74 9.46
N ASP A 110 -32.02 7.84 9.68
CA ASP A 110 -30.97 7.92 10.69
C ASP A 110 -31.55 7.87 12.12
N CYS A 111 -30.89 7.12 12.99
CA CYS A 111 -31.17 7.06 14.43
C CYS A 111 -29.88 7.14 15.22
N GLY A 112 -29.80 8.12 16.13
CA GLY A 112 -28.73 8.19 17.11
C GLY A 112 -29.00 7.27 18.30
N MET A 113 -27.94 6.81 18.97
CA MET A 113 -28.02 5.88 20.09
C MET A 113 -27.01 6.22 21.20
N HIS A 114 -27.48 6.26 22.45
CA HIS A 114 -26.62 6.13 23.64
C HIS A 114 -26.88 4.81 24.38
N LEU A 115 -25.86 4.30 25.07
CA LEU A 115 -25.92 3.02 25.81
C LEU A 115 -25.19 3.09 27.16
N ILE A 116 -25.89 2.67 28.22
CA ILE A 116 -25.32 2.42 29.55
C ILE A 116 -25.76 1.03 30.01
N ILE A 117 -24.80 0.28 30.57
CA ILE A 117 -24.99 -1.09 31.04
C ILE A 117 -24.82 -1.09 32.55
N ALA A 118 -25.68 -1.83 33.25
CA ALA A 118 -25.62 -1.99 34.70
C ALA A 118 -24.22 -2.42 35.17
N PRO A 119 -23.76 -1.92 36.32
CA PRO A 119 -22.58 -2.49 36.97
C PRO A 119 -22.88 -3.94 37.36
N VAL A 120 -21.92 -4.85 37.14
CA VAL A 120 -22.04 -6.26 37.49
C VAL A 120 -21.01 -6.62 38.56
N ASP A 121 -21.46 -7.25 39.65
CA ASP A 121 -20.55 -7.75 40.70
C ASP A 121 -19.72 -8.94 40.21
N ILE A 122 -20.30 -9.75 39.32
CA ILE A 122 -19.67 -10.92 38.71
C ILE A 122 -19.61 -10.67 37.20
N PRO A 123 -18.42 -10.54 36.59
CA PRO A 123 -18.27 -10.37 35.15
C PRO A 123 -18.94 -11.51 34.38
N GLU A 124 -19.85 -11.16 33.46
CA GLU A 124 -20.43 -12.10 32.52
C GLU A 124 -19.71 -11.99 31.17
N HIS A 125 -19.20 -13.13 30.68
CA HIS A 125 -18.44 -13.18 29.44
C HIS A 125 -19.27 -12.66 28.26
N ARG A 126 -18.69 -11.73 27.48
CA ARG A 126 -19.30 -11.05 26.32
C ARG A 126 -20.60 -10.28 26.59
N LEU A 127 -20.96 -10.00 27.84
CA LEU A 127 -22.20 -9.30 28.14
C LEU A 127 -22.37 -7.98 27.36
N SER A 128 -21.36 -7.11 27.37
CA SER A 128 -21.42 -5.83 26.66
C SER A 128 -21.56 -5.99 25.14
N GLN A 129 -20.92 -7.02 24.56
CA GLN A 129 -21.04 -7.36 23.15
C GLN A 129 -22.45 -7.87 22.82
N ASN A 130 -23.01 -8.75 23.66
CA ASN A 130 -24.37 -9.26 23.46
C ASN A 130 -25.40 -8.14 23.55
N VAL A 131 -25.24 -7.23 24.52
CA VAL A 131 -26.13 -6.06 24.70
C VAL A 131 -26.09 -5.15 23.48
N ILE A 132 -24.91 -4.70 23.06
CA ILE A 132 -24.82 -3.78 21.91
C ILE A 132 -25.30 -4.44 20.61
N THR A 133 -25.04 -5.74 20.42
CA THR A 133 -25.54 -6.53 19.30
C THR A 133 -27.07 -6.60 19.29
N ALA A 134 -27.70 -6.82 20.44
CA ALA A 134 -29.15 -6.88 20.57
C ALA A 134 -29.80 -5.51 20.28
N ILE A 135 -29.17 -4.41 20.72
CA ILE A 135 -29.64 -3.05 20.43
C ILE A 135 -29.50 -2.74 18.94
N SER A 136 -28.37 -3.05 18.31
CA SER A 136 -28.20 -2.86 16.86
C SER A 136 -29.18 -3.69 16.05
N SER A 137 -29.44 -4.94 16.46
CA SER A 137 -30.47 -5.79 15.87
C SER A 137 -31.87 -5.17 16.04
N LEU A 138 -32.19 -4.62 17.22
CA LEU A 138 -33.44 -3.89 17.44
C LEU A 138 -33.58 -2.73 16.43
N ILE A 139 -32.57 -1.88 16.33
CA ILE A 139 -32.60 -0.67 15.50
C ILE A 139 -32.66 -1.01 14.01
N LEU A 140 -31.79 -1.92 13.55
CA LEU A 140 -31.56 -2.18 12.12
C LEU A 140 -32.37 -3.36 11.55
N GLU A 141 -32.86 -4.26 12.40
CA GLU A 141 -33.66 -5.42 11.96
C GLU A 141 -35.14 -5.30 12.33
N HIS A 142 -35.49 -4.69 13.47
CA HIS A 142 -36.85 -4.70 14.01
C HIS A 142 -37.55 -3.34 13.99
N LEU A 143 -36.81 -2.24 14.06
CA LEU A 143 -37.31 -0.88 13.91
C LEU A 143 -37.11 -0.38 12.47
N PRO A 144 -37.87 0.62 12.00
CA PRO A 144 -37.82 1.07 10.62
C PRO A 144 -36.65 2.03 10.32
N PHE A 145 -35.54 1.93 11.06
CA PHE A 145 -34.35 2.73 10.84
C PHE A 145 -33.43 2.05 9.81
N THR A 146 -32.74 2.87 9.01
CA THR A 146 -31.86 2.39 7.94
C THR A 146 -30.39 2.52 8.29
N ARG A 147 -30.05 3.44 9.19
CA ARG A 147 -28.68 3.73 9.60
C ARG A 147 -28.61 4.16 11.06
N LEU A 148 -27.77 3.46 11.82
CA LEU A 148 -27.38 3.79 13.19
C LEU A 148 -26.27 4.85 13.14
N VAL A 149 -26.37 5.84 14.03
CA VAL A 149 -25.41 6.94 14.20
C VAL A 149 -24.88 6.89 15.64
N VAL A 150 -23.55 7.01 15.81
CA VAL A 150 -22.91 7.09 17.12
C VAL A 150 -21.80 8.13 17.16
N GLU A 151 -21.59 8.66 18.35
CA GLU A 151 -20.61 9.70 18.65
C GLU A 151 -19.93 9.44 20.01
N PRO A 152 -19.27 8.30 20.21
CA PRO A 152 -18.52 8.04 21.43
C PRO A 152 -17.35 9.02 21.59
N ASP A 153 -17.02 9.32 22.84
CA ASP A 153 -15.79 10.03 23.20
C ASP A 153 -14.57 9.31 22.61
N ILE A 154 -13.64 10.07 22.04
CA ILE A 154 -12.41 9.56 21.40
C ILE A 154 -11.53 8.73 22.34
N GLN A 155 -11.64 8.92 23.65
CA GLN A 155 -10.89 8.21 24.68
C GLN A 155 -11.58 6.93 25.17
N ASN A 156 -12.81 6.64 24.75
CA ASN A 156 -13.55 5.46 25.19
C ASN A 156 -13.18 4.21 24.36
N GLU A 157 -11.96 3.70 24.54
CA GLU A 157 -11.44 2.55 23.78
C GLU A 157 -12.31 1.28 23.87
N LYS A 158 -13.03 1.10 24.98
CA LYS A 158 -13.92 -0.05 25.18
C LYS A 158 -15.11 0.02 24.23
N VAL A 159 -15.76 1.18 24.11
CA VAL A 159 -16.90 1.33 23.20
C VAL A 159 -16.47 1.32 21.73
N HIS A 160 -15.27 1.83 21.40
CA HIS A 160 -14.75 1.77 20.03
C HIS A 160 -14.59 0.32 19.53
N ARG A 161 -14.14 -0.59 20.39
CA ARG A 161 -14.08 -2.03 20.10
C ARG A 161 -15.47 -2.62 19.90
N LEU A 162 -16.41 -2.31 20.80
CA LEU A 162 -17.80 -2.78 20.70
C LEU A 162 -18.50 -2.28 19.42
N ASN A 163 -18.29 -1.03 19.05
CA ASN A 163 -18.86 -0.42 17.85
C ASN A 163 -18.36 -1.11 16.57
N HIS A 164 -17.07 -1.45 16.49
CA HIS A 164 -16.55 -2.20 15.34
C HIS A 164 -17.20 -3.59 15.21
N LEU A 165 -17.45 -4.28 16.33
CA LEU A 165 -18.07 -5.62 16.35
C LEU A 165 -19.51 -5.66 15.82
N ILE A 166 -20.19 -4.50 15.74
CA ILE A 166 -21.54 -4.36 15.18
C ILE A 166 -21.55 -3.63 13.82
N GLY A 167 -20.38 -3.48 13.19
CA GLY A 167 -20.25 -2.91 11.85
C GLY A 167 -20.32 -1.39 11.78
N ILE A 168 -20.04 -0.67 12.88
CA ILE A 168 -19.90 0.78 12.84
C ILE A 168 -18.57 1.16 12.19
N GLU A 169 -18.65 1.96 11.14
CA GLU A 169 -17.52 2.58 10.45
C GLU A 169 -17.41 4.05 10.87
N TYR A 170 -16.26 4.46 11.41
CA TYR A 170 -16.00 5.85 11.77
C TYR A 170 -15.69 6.70 10.55
N SER A 171 -16.31 7.87 10.48
CA SER A 171 -16.20 8.82 9.37
C SER A 171 -15.22 9.96 9.67
N GLN A 172 -15.37 10.62 10.82
CA GLN A 172 -14.59 11.80 11.18
C GLN A 172 -14.56 12.03 12.69
N ILE A 173 -13.59 12.81 13.17
CA ILE A 173 -13.53 13.32 14.54
C ILE A 173 -14.27 14.66 14.57
N VAL A 174 -15.19 14.83 15.52
CA VAL A 174 -16.03 16.02 15.66
C VAL A 174 -15.89 16.60 17.06
N PRO A 175 -15.61 17.91 17.21
CA PRO A 175 -15.70 18.57 18.50
C PRO A 175 -17.17 18.84 18.85
N LEU A 176 -17.63 18.32 19.98
CA LEU A 176 -18.95 18.60 20.56
C LEU A 176 -18.77 19.40 21.87
N ASN A 177 -19.84 20.01 22.38
CA ASN A 177 -19.80 20.87 23.58
C ASN A 177 -19.21 20.19 24.81
N SER A 178 -19.45 18.88 24.99
CA SER A 178 -19.02 18.12 26.18
C SER A 178 -17.78 17.25 25.94
N LYS A 179 -17.41 16.96 24.69
CA LYS A 179 -16.36 15.99 24.35
C LYS A 179 -15.88 16.14 22.91
N THR A 180 -14.70 15.57 22.64
CA THR A 180 -14.29 15.27 21.26
C THR A 180 -14.73 13.84 20.90
N ALA A 181 -15.59 13.71 19.89
CA ALA A 181 -16.22 12.44 19.54
C ALA A 181 -15.71 11.88 18.20
N LYS A 182 -15.77 10.57 18.04
CA LYS A 182 -15.62 9.91 16.74
C LYS A 182 -17.01 9.62 16.16
N LEU A 183 -17.41 10.34 15.12
CA LEU A 183 -18.68 10.10 14.42
C LEU A 183 -18.60 8.81 13.60
N GLY A 184 -19.54 7.89 13.80
CA GLY A 184 -19.60 6.62 13.09
C GLY A 184 -21.01 6.18 12.70
N PHE A 185 -21.07 5.31 11.71
CA PHE A 185 -22.32 4.85 11.09
C PHE A 185 -22.36 3.34 10.91
N ALA A 186 -23.53 2.72 11.09
CA ALA A 186 -23.77 1.34 10.69
C ALA A 186 -25.13 1.20 9.98
N THR A 187 -25.12 0.59 8.82
CA THR A 187 -26.32 0.15 8.09
C THR A 187 -26.67 -1.29 8.46
N LYS A 188 -27.90 -1.73 8.14
CA LYS A 188 -28.30 -3.14 8.31
C LYS A 188 -27.33 -4.11 7.62
N SER A 189 -26.82 -3.74 6.45
CA SER A 189 -25.86 -4.57 5.71
C SER A 189 -24.54 -4.73 6.47
N GLN A 190 -23.99 -3.62 6.97
CA GLN A 190 -22.73 -3.64 7.75
C GLN A 190 -22.90 -4.43 9.05
N PHE A 191 -24.04 -4.24 9.73
CA PHE A 191 -24.36 -5.01 10.92
C PHE A 191 -24.45 -6.51 10.60
N LEU A 192 -25.25 -6.94 9.62
CA LEU A 192 -25.38 -8.36 9.28
C LEU A 192 -24.05 -9.00 8.83
N GLN A 193 -23.20 -8.24 8.13
CA GLN A 193 -21.86 -8.66 7.76
C GLN A 193 -20.98 -8.87 9.00
N SER A 194 -20.99 -7.92 9.95
CA SER A 194 -20.26 -8.05 11.21
C SER A 194 -20.71 -9.26 12.05
N GLN A 195 -21.97 -9.69 11.90
CA GLN A 195 -22.53 -10.84 12.60
C GLN A 195 -22.29 -12.19 11.90
N GLY A 196 -21.57 -12.21 10.77
CA GLY A 196 -21.34 -13.44 9.99
C GLY A 196 -22.62 -14.07 9.42
N LYS A 197 -23.77 -13.36 9.46
CA LYS A 197 -25.07 -13.82 8.96
C LYS A 197 -25.19 -13.72 7.43
N VAL A 198 -24.17 -13.19 6.78
CA VAL A 198 -24.03 -13.17 5.32
C VAL A 198 -22.96 -14.19 4.95
N SER A 199 -23.39 -15.38 4.53
CA SER A 199 -22.50 -16.37 3.89
C SER A 199 -21.82 -15.71 2.70
N SER A 200 -20.50 -15.88 2.60
CA SER A 200 -19.63 -15.35 1.54
C SER A 200 -19.99 -15.92 0.17
N MET A 201 -21.12 -15.48 -0.39
CA MET A 201 -21.56 -15.72 -1.76
C MET A 201 -22.38 -14.49 -2.18
N LYS A 202 -21.75 -13.57 -2.91
CA LYS A 202 -22.37 -12.47 -3.67
C LYS A 202 -23.42 -11.64 -2.90
N ASN A 203 -23.02 -10.70 -2.03
CA ASN A 203 -23.96 -9.69 -1.53
C ASN A 203 -23.67 -8.28 -2.06
N SER A 204 -24.36 -8.03 -3.18
CA SER A 204 -24.90 -6.76 -3.60
C SER A 204 -25.58 -5.98 -2.47
N SER A 205 -24.83 -5.13 -1.76
CA SER A 205 -25.35 -3.94 -1.07
C SER A 205 -24.26 -2.91 -0.69
N LYS A 206 -23.01 -3.17 -1.07
CA LYS A 206 -21.98 -2.16 -1.40
C LYS A 206 -21.36 -2.52 -2.75
N ASN A 207 -22.17 -2.67 -3.81
CA ASN A 207 -21.58 -2.40 -5.11
C ASN A 207 -21.52 -0.87 -5.16
N PRO A 208 -20.33 -0.22 -5.23
CA PRO A 208 -20.27 0.98 -6.03
C PRO A 208 -21.10 0.67 -7.27
N SER A 209 -22.11 1.48 -7.58
CA SER A 209 -22.78 1.33 -8.86
C SER A 209 -21.68 1.17 -9.92
N LEU A 210 -21.89 0.38 -10.97
CA LEU A 210 -20.86 0.26 -12.03
C LEU A 210 -20.34 1.64 -12.44
N SER A 211 -21.21 2.66 -12.40
CA SER A 211 -20.85 4.08 -12.56
C SER A 211 -19.91 4.68 -11.51
N LEU A 212 -20.00 4.33 -10.22
CA LEU A 212 -19.09 4.80 -9.19
C LEU A 212 -17.70 4.15 -9.33
N ALA A 213 -17.64 2.85 -9.61
CA ALA A 213 -16.37 2.14 -9.84
C ALA A 213 -15.62 2.65 -11.09
N THR A 214 -16.33 3.23 -12.06
CA THR A 214 -15.76 3.85 -13.26
C THR A 214 -15.88 5.37 -13.28
N SER A 215 -16.12 6.00 -12.14
CA SER A 215 -16.38 7.45 -12.08
C SER A 215 -15.18 8.32 -12.50
N HIS A 216 -13.96 7.79 -12.38
CA HIS A 216 -12.71 8.42 -12.84
C HIS A 216 -12.50 8.34 -14.36
N LEU A 217 -13.28 7.53 -15.08
CA LEU A 217 -13.19 7.39 -16.54
C LEU A 217 -13.99 8.49 -17.25
N THR A 218 -13.61 9.75 -17.00
CA THR A 218 -14.13 10.92 -17.71
C THR A 218 -13.26 11.23 -18.93
N THR A 219 -13.79 11.92 -19.93
CA THR A 219 -13.02 12.36 -21.11
C THR A 219 -11.79 13.18 -20.71
N GLU A 220 -11.90 14.01 -19.67
CA GLU A 220 -10.80 14.86 -19.19
C GLU A 220 -9.65 14.02 -18.61
N TYR A 221 -9.94 13.14 -17.65
CA TYR A 221 -8.91 12.32 -17.00
C TYR A 221 -8.33 11.28 -17.96
N TRP A 222 -9.16 10.71 -18.84
CA TRP A 222 -8.71 9.78 -19.86
C TRP A 222 -7.75 10.46 -20.85
N HIS A 223 -8.07 11.68 -21.29
CA HIS A 223 -7.18 12.45 -22.16
C HIS A 223 -5.85 12.76 -21.49
N LYS A 224 -5.87 13.26 -20.24
CA LYS A 224 -4.65 13.54 -19.44
C LYS A 224 -3.81 12.27 -19.24
N ALA A 225 -4.45 11.13 -18.96
CA ALA A 225 -3.76 9.84 -18.81
C ALA A 225 -3.08 9.40 -20.11
N ASN A 226 -3.75 9.51 -21.27
CA ASN A 226 -3.17 9.21 -22.57
C ASN A 226 -2.02 10.14 -22.93
N GLN A 227 -2.20 11.44 -22.70
CA GLN A 227 -1.17 12.45 -22.94
C GLN A 227 0.11 12.16 -22.15
N HIS A 228 -0.02 11.87 -20.86
CA HIS A 228 1.10 11.50 -20.01
C HIS A 228 1.77 10.19 -20.46
N LEU A 229 0.98 9.15 -20.76
CA LEU A 229 1.54 7.86 -21.14
C LEU A 229 2.24 7.91 -22.52
N ILE A 230 1.72 8.67 -23.48
CA ILE A 230 2.39 8.90 -24.77
C ILE A 230 3.69 9.68 -24.58
N ALA A 231 3.73 10.68 -23.68
CA ALA A 231 4.98 11.37 -23.35
C ALA A 231 6.03 10.38 -22.84
N LYS A 232 5.63 9.49 -21.91
CA LYS A 232 6.48 8.42 -21.38
C LYS A 232 6.92 7.43 -22.47
N MET A 233 6.02 7.01 -23.37
CA MET A 233 6.37 6.16 -24.51
C MET A 233 7.40 6.83 -25.41
N ILE A 234 7.23 8.10 -25.75
CA ILE A 234 8.19 8.84 -26.56
C ILE A 234 9.54 8.88 -25.86
N THR A 235 9.58 9.23 -24.58
CA THR A 235 10.82 9.30 -23.79
C THR A 235 11.52 7.94 -23.71
N GLU A 236 10.84 6.89 -23.23
CA GLU A 236 11.50 5.62 -22.92
C GLU A 236 11.74 4.75 -24.18
N LEU A 237 10.90 4.84 -25.22
CA LEU A 237 11.20 4.17 -26.49
C LEU A 237 12.31 4.88 -27.27
N SER A 238 12.46 6.20 -27.14
CA SER A 238 13.62 6.91 -27.71
C SER A 238 14.89 6.56 -26.94
N HIS A 239 14.81 6.54 -25.61
CA HIS A 239 15.90 6.09 -24.73
C HIS A 239 16.36 4.68 -25.09
N GLU A 240 15.45 3.74 -25.30
CA GLU A 240 15.81 2.36 -25.69
C GLU A 240 16.08 2.20 -27.20
N GLN A 241 16.17 3.31 -27.94
CA GLN A 241 16.43 3.38 -29.39
C GLN A 241 15.46 2.50 -30.22
N ILE A 242 14.22 2.34 -29.76
CA ILE A 242 13.14 1.69 -30.51
C ILE A 242 12.58 2.67 -31.55
N ILE A 243 12.50 3.96 -31.19
CA ILE A 243 12.08 5.04 -32.07
C ILE A 243 13.17 6.12 -32.12
N THR A 244 13.17 6.92 -33.18
CA THR A 244 14.17 7.98 -33.37
C THR A 244 13.47 9.28 -33.77
N PRO A 245 13.10 10.14 -32.81
CA PRO A 245 12.52 11.45 -33.10
C PRO A 245 13.49 12.35 -33.87
N ILE A 246 12.96 13.16 -34.78
CA ILE A 246 13.70 14.14 -35.57
C ILE A 246 13.51 15.53 -34.96
N LYS A 247 14.61 16.20 -34.60
CA LYS A 247 14.60 17.60 -34.15
C LYS A 247 14.30 18.52 -35.33
N LEU A 248 13.34 19.42 -35.18
CA LEU A 248 12.85 20.31 -36.25
C LEU A 248 13.46 21.71 -36.21
N ASP A 249 13.87 22.19 -35.04
CA ASP A 249 14.47 23.52 -34.85
C ASP A 249 15.86 23.45 -34.20
N ASP A 250 16.69 24.44 -34.53
CA ASP A 250 18.04 24.61 -33.95
C ASP A 250 17.98 25.27 -32.56
N ALA A 251 16.96 24.98 -31.76
CA ALA A 251 16.88 25.50 -30.40
C ALA A 251 18.11 25.07 -29.59
N SER A 252 18.71 26.03 -28.88
CA SER A 252 19.85 25.78 -27.99
C SER A 252 19.51 24.69 -26.97
N ASN A 253 20.50 23.91 -26.52
CA ASN A 253 20.31 22.85 -25.52
C ASN A 253 19.67 23.32 -24.19
N ALA A 254 19.65 24.63 -23.92
CA ALA A 254 19.03 25.23 -22.74
C ALA A 254 17.50 25.36 -22.82
N GLN A 255 16.87 25.12 -23.97
CA GLN A 255 15.42 25.26 -24.15
C GLN A 255 14.84 24.02 -24.81
N ALA A 256 13.56 23.74 -24.55
CA ALA A 256 12.85 22.68 -25.26
C ALA A 256 12.77 23.01 -26.76
N ALA A 257 13.20 22.05 -27.58
CA ALA A 257 13.15 22.08 -29.02
C ALA A 257 11.87 21.42 -29.54
N SER A 258 11.50 21.70 -30.79
CA SER A 258 10.40 21.01 -31.47
C SER A 258 10.89 19.72 -32.12
N TRP A 259 10.14 18.64 -31.96
CA TRP A 259 10.48 17.30 -32.46
C TRP A 259 9.30 16.68 -33.21
N CYS A 260 9.60 15.75 -34.11
CA CYS A 260 8.62 14.97 -34.86
C CYS A 260 8.97 13.47 -34.85
N ILE A 261 7.95 12.62 -34.79
CA ILE A 261 8.05 11.19 -35.11
C ILE A 261 7.00 10.86 -36.16
N THR A 262 7.41 10.19 -37.24
CA THR A 262 6.52 9.73 -38.31
C THR A 262 6.50 8.19 -38.31
N PHE A 263 5.31 7.61 -38.19
CA PHE A 263 5.08 6.17 -38.32
C PHE A 263 4.29 5.88 -39.60
N ASN A 264 4.87 5.07 -40.48
CA ASN A 264 4.18 4.56 -41.67
C ASN A 264 3.64 3.16 -41.36
N SER A 265 2.33 3.00 -41.39
CA SER A 265 1.65 1.72 -41.16
C SER A 265 0.75 1.36 -42.34
N ASP A 266 0.29 0.11 -42.39
CA ASP A 266 -0.70 -0.35 -43.38
C ASP A 266 -2.04 0.43 -43.30
N THR A 267 -2.28 1.15 -42.20
CA THR A 267 -3.52 1.90 -41.95
C THR A 267 -3.41 3.40 -42.22
N GLY A 268 -2.26 3.87 -42.72
CA GLY A 268 -1.96 5.29 -42.96
C GLY A 268 -0.69 5.76 -42.25
N THR A 269 -0.36 7.04 -42.45
CA THR A 269 0.81 7.69 -41.84
C THR A 269 0.37 8.51 -40.62
N SER A 270 0.95 8.22 -39.46
CA SER A 270 0.75 8.98 -38.23
C SER A 270 1.97 9.85 -37.93
N GLU A 271 1.76 11.12 -37.62
CA GLU A 271 2.83 12.04 -37.21
C GLU A 271 2.54 12.61 -35.82
N TYR A 272 3.55 12.55 -34.95
CA TYR A 272 3.50 13.09 -33.60
C TYR A 272 4.47 14.26 -33.49
N LEU A 273 3.95 15.45 -33.20
CA LEU A 273 4.71 16.67 -32.97
C LEU A 273 4.69 17.01 -31.48
N PHE A 274 5.84 17.35 -30.91
CA PHE A 274 5.97 17.66 -29.48
C PHE A 274 7.19 18.53 -29.20
N ARG A 275 7.26 19.09 -27.99
CA ARG A 275 8.42 19.81 -27.46
C ARG A 275 9.13 18.95 -26.44
N ALA A 276 10.46 18.93 -26.50
CA ALA A 276 11.27 18.20 -25.55
C ALA A 276 12.67 18.80 -25.40
N ARG A 277 13.28 18.57 -24.23
CA ARG A 277 14.67 18.89 -23.96
C ARG A 277 15.45 17.58 -23.79
N GLN A 278 16.62 17.51 -24.43
CA GLN A 278 17.53 16.37 -24.31
C GLN A 278 18.51 16.60 -23.16
N TYR A 279 18.67 15.57 -22.33
CA TYR A 279 19.59 15.50 -21.19
C TYR A 279 20.62 14.37 -21.43
N GLN A 280 21.57 14.22 -20.51
CA GLN A 280 22.48 13.07 -20.45
C GLN A 280 21.72 11.75 -20.34
N LEU A 281 22.40 10.64 -20.61
CA LEU A 281 21.80 9.30 -20.69
C LEU A 281 20.64 9.25 -21.69
N ASP A 282 20.77 9.97 -22.81
CA ASP A 282 19.77 10.06 -23.90
C ASP A 282 18.33 10.32 -23.44
N HIS A 283 18.17 11.03 -22.33
CA HIS A 283 16.86 11.29 -21.77
C HIS A 283 16.18 12.45 -22.51
N LEU A 284 15.12 12.12 -23.25
CA LEU A 284 14.29 13.11 -23.92
C LEU A 284 13.12 13.51 -23.02
N PHE A 285 13.28 14.60 -22.27
CA PHE A 285 12.25 15.11 -21.36
C PHE A 285 11.13 15.81 -22.17
N VAL A 286 10.05 15.08 -22.45
CA VAL A 286 8.92 15.53 -23.27
C VAL A 286 7.92 16.34 -22.44
N GLU A 287 7.50 17.50 -22.96
CA GLU A 287 6.42 18.32 -22.37
C GLU A 287 5.07 17.72 -22.76
N PRO A 288 4.30 17.06 -21.86
CA PRO A 288 3.11 16.32 -22.27
C PRO A 288 2.05 17.20 -22.94
N GLN A 289 1.87 18.44 -22.49
CA GLN A 289 0.91 19.41 -23.04
C GLN A 289 1.20 19.81 -24.49
N SER A 290 2.43 19.60 -24.97
CA SER A 290 2.85 19.99 -26.32
C SER A 290 2.54 18.94 -27.39
N ILE A 291 2.17 17.71 -27.01
CA ILE A 291 2.01 16.59 -27.92
C ILE A 291 0.75 16.76 -28.77
N THR A 292 0.91 16.66 -30.08
CA THR A 292 -0.19 16.62 -31.05
C THR A 292 0.01 15.44 -32.00
N CYS A 293 -1.08 14.92 -32.56
CA CYS A 293 -1.06 13.79 -33.48
C CYS A 293 -1.91 14.09 -34.72
N THR A 294 -1.38 13.81 -35.90
CA THR A 294 -2.11 13.75 -37.17
C THR A 294 -2.06 12.34 -37.74
N LYS A 295 -3.10 11.97 -38.49
CA LYS A 295 -3.12 10.76 -39.32
C LYS A 295 -3.62 11.14 -40.71
N ASP A 296 -2.79 10.92 -41.73
CA ASP A 296 -3.03 11.35 -43.11
C ASP A 296 -3.49 12.82 -43.18
N ASP A 297 -2.69 13.72 -42.59
CA ASP A 297 -2.92 15.17 -42.46
C ASP A 297 -4.18 15.59 -41.67
N LYS A 298 -4.83 14.67 -40.94
CA LYS A 298 -6.00 14.96 -40.10
C LYS A 298 -5.68 14.81 -38.61
N ASN A 299 -5.93 15.85 -37.84
CA ASN A 299 -5.78 15.83 -36.38
C ASN A 299 -6.52 14.63 -35.76
N GLN A 300 -5.83 13.93 -34.86
CA GLN A 300 -6.36 12.83 -34.07
C GLN A 300 -6.32 13.17 -32.58
N PRO A 301 -7.27 12.67 -31.77
CA PRO A 301 -7.09 12.67 -30.33
C PRO A 301 -5.88 11.80 -29.95
N LEU A 302 -5.19 12.18 -28.88
CA LEU A 302 -4.12 11.38 -28.32
C LEU A 302 -4.68 10.08 -27.73
N ASP A 303 -4.21 8.95 -28.24
CA ASP A 303 -4.56 7.60 -27.78
C ASP A 303 -3.31 6.72 -27.77
N ALA A 304 -2.95 6.23 -26.58
CA ALA A 304 -1.74 5.45 -26.35
C ALA A 304 -1.82 4.06 -27.00
N VAL A 305 -3.02 3.48 -27.13
CA VAL A 305 -3.21 2.21 -27.85
C VAL A 305 -2.94 2.43 -29.34
N SER A 306 -3.50 3.49 -29.93
CA SER A 306 -3.20 3.87 -31.31
C SER A 306 -1.71 4.15 -31.53
N PHE A 307 -1.01 4.81 -30.59
CA PHE A 307 0.44 5.02 -30.67
C PHE A 307 1.20 3.69 -30.79
N ILE A 308 0.92 2.72 -29.90
CA ILE A 308 1.54 1.38 -29.93
C ILE A 308 1.27 0.69 -31.27
N LEU A 309 0.04 0.76 -31.78
CA LEU A 309 -0.31 0.11 -33.04
C LEU A 309 0.44 0.74 -34.23
N SER A 310 0.62 2.07 -34.23
CA SER A 310 1.38 2.78 -35.26
C SER A 310 2.86 2.37 -35.30
N CYS A 311 3.47 2.10 -34.14
CA CYS A 311 4.87 1.69 -34.04
C CYS A 311 5.08 0.17 -33.80
N ARG A 312 4.03 -0.65 -33.88
CA ARG A 312 4.08 -2.10 -33.58
C ARG A 312 5.22 -2.85 -34.25
N HIS A 313 5.51 -2.53 -35.50
CA HIS A 313 6.57 -3.18 -36.29
C HIS A 313 7.98 -2.93 -35.73
N LEU A 314 8.16 -1.91 -34.87
CA LEU A 314 9.42 -1.58 -34.19
C LEU A 314 9.51 -2.20 -32.79
N LEU A 315 8.37 -2.53 -32.17
CA LEU A 315 8.31 -3.01 -30.78
C LEU A 315 8.68 -4.49 -30.61
N GLU A 316 8.74 -5.26 -31.71
CA GLU A 316 9.07 -6.70 -31.72
C GLU A 316 8.21 -7.58 -30.81
N ILE A 317 6.99 -7.12 -30.45
CA ILE A 317 6.03 -7.92 -29.68
C ILE A 317 5.39 -8.96 -30.59
N SER A 318 5.42 -10.23 -30.18
CA SER A 318 4.74 -11.29 -30.94
C SER A 318 3.22 -11.09 -30.96
N ASP A 319 2.57 -11.54 -32.04
CA ASP A 319 1.11 -11.50 -32.21
C ASP A 319 0.35 -12.18 -31.07
N ALA A 320 0.97 -13.18 -30.42
CA ALA A 320 0.39 -13.90 -29.29
C ALA A 320 0.42 -13.09 -27.98
N LEU A 321 1.41 -12.21 -27.80
CA LEU A 321 1.59 -11.42 -26.56
C LEU A 321 1.02 -10.01 -26.65
N LEU A 322 0.89 -9.47 -27.88
CA LEU A 322 0.40 -8.11 -28.09
C LEU A 322 -0.96 -7.82 -27.41
N PRO A 323 -1.99 -8.69 -27.47
CA PRO A 323 -3.25 -8.42 -26.80
C PRO A 323 -3.11 -8.23 -25.27
N THR A 324 -2.28 -9.05 -24.61
CA THR A 324 -2.01 -8.90 -23.17
C THR A 324 -1.25 -7.60 -22.88
N TYR A 325 -0.30 -7.21 -23.74
CA TYR A 325 0.42 -5.95 -23.56
C TYR A 325 -0.52 -4.74 -23.71
N LEU A 326 -1.45 -4.76 -24.68
CA LEU A 326 -2.49 -3.73 -24.82
C LEU A 326 -3.45 -3.68 -23.62
N GLU A 327 -3.74 -4.83 -23.00
CA GLU A 327 -4.48 -4.90 -21.73
C GLU A 327 -3.71 -4.23 -20.59
N GLU A 328 -2.42 -4.50 -20.44
CA GLU A 328 -1.57 -3.85 -19.43
C GLU A 328 -1.49 -2.33 -19.63
N ILE A 329 -1.44 -1.87 -20.88
CA ILE A 329 -1.45 -0.44 -21.24
C ILE A 329 -2.78 0.21 -20.87
N THR A 330 -3.89 -0.44 -21.22
CA THR A 330 -5.24 0.06 -20.91
C THR A 330 -5.47 0.11 -19.39
N SER A 331 -4.99 -0.89 -18.66
CA SER A 331 -5.05 -0.91 -17.20
C SER A 331 -4.13 0.14 -16.56
N THR A 332 -2.96 0.41 -17.16
CA THR A 332 -2.07 1.50 -16.74
C THR A 332 -2.74 2.88 -16.92
N LEU A 333 -3.45 3.09 -18.04
CA LEU A 333 -4.27 4.29 -18.27
C LEU A 333 -5.42 4.40 -17.28
N TYR A 334 -6.11 3.30 -17.00
CA TYR A 334 -7.19 3.22 -16.02
C TYR A 334 -6.69 3.64 -14.62
N SER A 335 -5.57 3.07 -14.15
CA SER A 335 -4.91 3.43 -12.90
C SER A 335 -4.46 4.91 -12.89
N LYS A 336 -3.92 5.43 -14.00
CA LYS A 336 -3.55 6.86 -14.08
C LYS A 336 -4.77 7.77 -13.99
N ALA A 337 -5.88 7.44 -14.66
CA ALA A 337 -7.12 8.21 -14.56
C ALA A 337 -7.69 8.18 -13.13
N TYR A 338 -7.65 7.03 -12.45
CA TYR A 338 -8.00 6.90 -11.04
C TYR A 338 -7.17 7.85 -10.16
N LYS A 339 -5.84 7.79 -10.30
CA LYS A 339 -4.90 8.65 -9.58
C LYS A 339 -5.13 10.14 -9.82
N LEU A 340 -5.38 10.54 -11.07
CA LEU A 340 -5.66 11.95 -11.41
C LEU A 340 -6.95 12.48 -10.78
N MET A 341 -7.94 11.61 -10.53
CA MET A 341 -9.17 12.01 -9.85
C MET A 341 -9.03 12.03 -8.32
N HIS A 342 -8.26 11.09 -7.76
CA HIS A 342 -8.25 10.83 -6.31
C HIS A 342 -7.05 11.40 -5.56
N GLN A 343 -5.90 11.57 -6.20
CA GLN A 343 -4.77 12.26 -5.61
C GLN A 343 -4.98 13.76 -5.82
N ASN A 344 -5.23 14.50 -4.75
CA ASN A 344 -5.43 15.95 -4.76
C ASN A 344 -4.42 16.73 -3.89
N LYS A 345 -3.34 16.08 -3.46
CA LYS A 345 -2.30 16.69 -2.60
C LYS A 345 -1.15 17.18 -3.47
N THR A 346 -0.86 18.47 -3.38
CA THR A 346 0.33 19.05 -3.99
C THR A 346 1.62 18.48 -3.40
N SER A 347 2.72 18.59 -4.13
CA SER A 347 4.06 18.21 -3.66
C SER A 347 4.45 18.91 -2.35
N ALA A 348 4.04 20.17 -2.14
CA ALA A 348 4.27 20.88 -0.88
C ALA A 348 3.46 20.31 0.30
N GLN A 349 2.23 19.84 0.06
CA GLN A 349 1.43 19.16 1.09
C GLN A 349 2.01 17.77 1.39
N LEU A 350 2.48 17.04 0.37
CA LEU A 350 3.13 15.74 0.55
C LEU A 350 4.47 15.84 1.30
N ALA A 351 5.22 16.93 1.12
CA ALA A 351 6.41 17.23 1.92
C ALA A 351 6.12 17.29 3.43
N ASN A 352 4.87 17.50 3.84
CA ASN A 352 4.42 17.50 5.23
C ASN A 352 3.46 16.35 5.61
N ALA A 353 3.13 15.47 4.67
CA ALA A 353 2.24 14.34 4.90
C ALA A 353 2.93 13.19 5.66
N SER A 354 2.14 12.28 6.24
CA SER A 354 2.64 11.07 6.88
C SER A 354 3.18 10.04 5.87
N TYR A 355 3.94 9.06 6.36
CA TYR A 355 4.55 8.02 5.54
C TYR A 355 3.55 7.28 4.64
N GLN A 356 2.43 6.83 5.22
CA GLN A 356 1.43 6.06 4.49
C GLN A 356 0.58 6.92 3.54
N GLU A 357 0.44 8.22 3.83
CA GLU A 357 -0.18 9.15 2.88
C GLU A 357 0.71 9.40 1.66
N ILE A 358 2.03 9.48 1.85
CA ILE A 358 2.99 9.58 0.73
C ILE A 358 2.99 8.29 -0.09
N GLU A 359 3.01 7.13 0.58
CA GLU A 359 2.99 5.82 -0.08
C GLU A 359 1.79 5.66 -1.03
N ALA A 360 0.59 6.04 -0.57
CA ALA A 360 -0.63 5.99 -1.38
C ALA A 360 -0.70 7.09 -2.46
N ALA A 361 0.03 8.20 -2.28
CA ALA A 361 0.00 9.35 -3.19
C ALA A 361 0.93 9.21 -4.41
N MET A 362 1.71 8.14 -4.51
CA MET A 362 2.64 7.94 -5.64
C MET A 362 1.90 7.67 -6.94
N THR A 363 2.18 8.50 -7.97
CA THR A 363 1.37 8.52 -9.19
C THR A 363 2.00 7.85 -10.41
N GLU A 364 3.31 7.63 -10.40
CA GLU A 364 4.05 7.15 -11.58
C GLU A 364 4.11 5.61 -11.62
N GLY A 365 4.55 4.98 -10.53
CA GLY A 365 5.04 3.61 -10.53
C GLY A 365 6.51 3.57 -10.93
N HIS A 366 6.96 2.48 -11.56
CA HIS A 366 8.34 2.42 -12.05
C HIS A 366 8.58 3.47 -13.16
N PRO A 367 9.66 4.28 -13.10
CA PRO A 367 9.84 5.39 -14.03
C PRO A 367 10.17 4.94 -15.46
N VAL A 368 10.87 3.81 -15.63
CA VAL A 368 11.24 3.26 -16.95
C VAL A 368 10.11 2.49 -17.65
N PHE A 369 9.51 1.48 -16.99
CA PHE A 369 8.48 0.65 -17.63
C PHE A 369 7.24 1.46 -18.04
N ILE A 370 6.84 1.36 -19.30
CA ILE A 370 5.64 2.00 -19.85
C ILE A 370 4.39 1.31 -19.28
N ALA A 371 4.32 -0.01 -19.41
CA ALA A 371 3.23 -0.84 -18.87
C ALA A 371 3.52 -1.23 -17.40
N ASN A 372 3.58 -0.24 -16.51
CA ASN A 372 4.03 -0.42 -15.12
C ASN A 372 2.91 -0.69 -14.10
N ASN A 373 1.65 -0.44 -14.50
CA ASN A 373 0.50 -0.44 -13.62
C ASN A 373 -0.61 -1.38 -14.15
N GLY A 374 -0.21 -2.52 -14.74
CA GLY A 374 -1.11 -3.49 -15.37
C GLY A 374 -2.07 -4.22 -14.42
N ARG A 375 -1.58 -4.80 -13.31
CA ARG A 375 -2.38 -5.53 -12.29
C ARG A 375 -3.43 -6.49 -12.88
N ILE A 376 -3.07 -7.19 -13.96
CA ILE A 376 -3.99 -8.08 -14.66
C ILE A 376 -4.43 -9.19 -13.70
N GLY A 377 -5.74 -9.24 -13.46
CA GLY A 377 -6.38 -10.07 -12.44
C GLY A 377 -7.32 -9.27 -11.53
N PHE A 378 -7.04 -7.99 -11.28
CA PHE A 378 -7.98 -7.11 -10.57
C PHE A 378 -9.10 -6.65 -11.49
N ASP A 379 -10.35 -6.76 -11.03
CA ASP A 379 -11.47 -6.05 -11.61
C ASP A 379 -11.57 -4.60 -11.06
N MET A 380 -12.63 -3.89 -11.44
CA MET A 380 -12.84 -2.49 -11.02
C MET A 380 -13.08 -2.34 -9.51
N LEU A 381 -13.64 -3.35 -8.84
CA LEU A 381 -13.87 -3.33 -7.40
C LEU A 381 -12.58 -3.66 -6.66
N ASP A 382 -11.85 -4.66 -7.14
CA ASP A 382 -10.53 -5.03 -6.63
C ASP A 382 -9.54 -3.87 -6.71
N HIS A 383 -9.60 -3.08 -7.79
CA HIS A 383 -8.74 -1.90 -7.90
C HIS A 383 -8.99 -0.91 -6.76
N VAL A 384 -10.25 -0.60 -6.45
CA VAL A 384 -10.58 0.32 -5.34
C VAL A 384 -10.18 -0.28 -3.99
N GLU A 385 -10.35 -1.59 -3.80
CA GLU A 385 -10.10 -2.25 -2.51
C GLU A 385 -8.61 -2.51 -2.23
N PHE A 386 -7.83 -2.88 -3.25
CA PHE A 386 -6.50 -3.47 -3.08
C PHE A 386 -5.35 -2.71 -3.75
N SER A 387 -5.63 -1.73 -4.61
CA SER A 387 -4.54 -0.94 -5.20
C SER A 387 -3.89 -0.01 -4.16
N PRO A 388 -2.57 0.17 -4.18
CA PRO A 388 -1.90 1.08 -3.24
C PRO A 388 -2.36 2.53 -3.40
N GLU A 389 -2.66 2.95 -4.63
CA GLU A 389 -3.14 4.30 -4.92
C GLU A 389 -4.54 4.62 -4.35
N SER A 390 -5.30 3.64 -3.89
CA SER A 390 -6.59 3.88 -3.22
C SER A 390 -6.43 4.33 -1.76
N GLY A 391 -5.29 4.01 -1.13
CA GLY A 391 -5.04 4.25 0.30
C GLY A 391 -6.05 3.57 1.23
N GLN A 392 -6.87 2.63 0.74
CA GLN A 392 -7.90 1.99 1.53
C GLN A 392 -7.27 1.05 2.58
N SER A 393 -7.79 1.12 3.80
CA SER A 393 -7.44 0.16 4.84
C SER A 393 -8.17 -1.16 4.60
N LEU A 394 -7.49 -2.29 4.76
CA LEU A 394 -8.06 -3.63 4.64
C LEU A 394 -7.66 -4.53 5.81
N ASN A 395 -8.39 -5.62 6.00
CA ASN A 395 -7.99 -6.69 6.91
C ASN A 395 -7.47 -7.88 6.08
N LEU A 396 -6.32 -8.42 6.47
CA LEU A 396 -5.82 -9.68 5.91
C LEU A 396 -6.67 -10.87 6.36
N GLN A 397 -6.80 -11.86 5.48
CA GLN A 397 -7.40 -13.15 5.82
C GLN A 397 -6.35 -14.04 6.52
N TRP A 398 -6.79 -14.95 7.36
CA TRP A 398 -5.96 -15.92 8.06
C TRP A 398 -6.47 -17.33 7.83
N ILE A 399 -5.52 -18.24 7.63
CA ILE A 399 -5.74 -19.66 7.43
C ILE A 399 -4.83 -20.46 8.37
N ALA A 400 -5.24 -21.67 8.72
CA ALA A 400 -4.36 -22.69 9.28
C ALA A 400 -3.86 -23.58 8.14
N VAL A 401 -2.56 -23.86 8.10
CA VAL A 401 -1.94 -24.75 7.11
C VAL A 401 -1.22 -25.89 7.80
N LEU A 402 -1.41 -27.12 7.30
CA LEU A 402 -0.84 -28.31 7.89
C LEU A 402 0.70 -28.25 7.85
N ARG A 403 1.35 -28.48 9.00
CA ARG A 403 2.81 -28.39 9.14
C ARG A 403 3.56 -29.30 8.17
N GLU A 404 3.06 -30.50 7.93
CA GLU A 404 3.70 -31.48 7.02
C GLU A 404 3.81 -31.01 5.55
N LYS A 405 2.98 -30.04 5.14
CA LYS A 405 2.96 -29.49 3.79
C LYS A 405 3.55 -28.07 3.72
N THR A 406 4.12 -27.58 4.82
CA THR A 406 4.48 -26.18 4.97
C THR A 406 5.90 -26.02 5.48
N SER A 407 6.71 -25.27 4.74
CA SER A 407 8.02 -24.82 5.21
C SER A 407 7.85 -23.52 6.01
N PHE A 408 8.44 -23.46 7.20
CA PHE A 408 8.48 -22.27 8.04
C PHE A 408 9.93 -21.99 8.43
N ALA A 409 10.36 -20.73 8.28
CA ALA A 409 11.67 -20.25 8.69
C ALA A 409 11.50 -18.96 9.51
N VAL A 410 12.39 -18.76 10.47
CA VAL A 410 12.42 -17.59 11.36
C VAL A 410 13.87 -17.30 11.78
N ILE A 411 14.20 -16.05 12.09
CA ILE A 411 15.50 -15.68 12.65
C ILE A 411 15.73 -16.33 14.03
N GLU A 412 16.99 -16.50 14.41
CA GLU A 412 17.36 -17.22 15.65
C GLU A 412 16.80 -16.60 16.94
N SER A 413 16.61 -15.27 16.97
CA SER A 413 16.12 -14.54 18.14
C SER A 413 14.60 -14.61 18.32
N LEU A 414 13.86 -15.19 17.37
CA LEU A 414 12.40 -15.23 17.37
C LEU A 414 11.89 -16.67 17.24
N SER A 415 10.81 -17.00 17.96
CA SER A 415 10.12 -18.29 17.82
C SER A 415 8.78 -18.11 17.10
N TYR A 416 8.27 -19.19 16.51
CA TYR A 416 6.93 -19.20 15.89
C TYR A 416 5.84 -18.74 16.87
N ASP A 417 5.83 -19.28 18.09
CA ASP A 417 4.81 -18.95 19.09
C ASP A 417 4.87 -17.47 19.49
N ARG A 418 6.08 -16.92 19.62
CA ARG A 418 6.27 -15.50 19.93
C ARG A 418 5.83 -14.60 18.78
N LEU A 419 6.21 -14.92 17.54
CA LEU A 419 5.80 -14.17 16.34
C LEU A 419 4.28 -14.08 16.25
N ILE A 420 3.59 -15.23 16.32
CA ILE A 420 2.13 -15.28 16.19
C ILE A 420 1.44 -14.57 17.36
N PHE A 421 1.97 -14.70 18.58
CA PHE A 421 1.46 -13.96 19.74
C PHE A 421 1.61 -12.44 19.56
N ASP A 422 2.76 -11.97 19.07
CA ASP A 422 3.01 -10.54 18.87
C ASP A 422 2.16 -9.94 17.74
N GLU A 423 1.93 -10.71 16.67
CA GLU A 423 1.16 -10.27 15.50
C GLU A 423 -0.36 -10.31 15.75
N LEU A 424 -0.91 -11.39 16.31
CA LEU A 424 -2.36 -11.56 16.54
C LEU A 424 -2.84 -11.12 17.92
N GLY A 425 -1.95 -11.14 18.92
CA GLY A 425 -2.33 -11.00 20.32
C GLY A 425 -3.03 -12.26 20.88
N GLN A 426 -3.14 -12.30 22.21
CA GLN A 426 -3.67 -13.47 22.93
C GLN A 426 -5.12 -13.82 22.57
N SER A 427 -5.97 -12.80 22.36
CA SER A 427 -7.42 -12.99 22.14
C SER A 427 -7.70 -13.70 20.82
N GLN A 428 -7.21 -13.14 19.72
CA GLN A 428 -7.42 -13.69 18.38
C GLN A 428 -6.71 -15.03 18.20
N LEU A 429 -5.52 -15.22 18.78
CA LEU A 429 -4.84 -16.52 18.79
C LEU A 429 -5.69 -17.61 19.47
N ASN A 430 -6.28 -17.31 20.63
CA ASN A 430 -7.16 -18.26 21.33
C ASN A 430 -8.41 -18.57 20.53
N GLU A 431 -9.00 -17.58 19.86
CA GLU A 431 -10.15 -17.78 18.99
C GLU A 431 -9.82 -18.74 17.85
N PHE A 432 -8.72 -18.52 17.12
CA PHE A 432 -8.30 -19.39 16.03
C PHE A 432 -8.00 -20.82 16.49
N ASN A 433 -7.31 -20.99 17.63
CA ASN A 433 -7.08 -22.31 18.22
C ASN A 433 -8.39 -23.01 18.62
N GLN A 434 -9.36 -22.25 19.15
CA GLN A 434 -10.67 -22.78 19.50
C GLN A 434 -11.45 -23.21 18.24
N GLN A 435 -11.39 -22.42 17.16
CA GLN A 435 -12.03 -22.77 15.88
C GLN A 435 -11.50 -24.08 15.31
N LEU A 436 -10.18 -24.30 15.34
CA LEU A 436 -9.56 -25.57 14.94
C LEU A 436 -10.03 -26.73 15.83
N SER A 437 -9.99 -26.53 17.15
CA SER A 437 -10.42 -27.54 18.13
C SER A 437 -11.89 -27.93 17.96
N MET A 438 -12.77 -26.97 17.66
CA MET A 438 -14.19 -27.22 17.41
C MET A 438 -14.45 -28.04 16.13
N GLN A 439 -13.51 -28.02 15.18
CA GLN A 439 -13.55 -28.88 13.98
C GLN A 439 -12.91 -30.26 14.22
N GLY A 440 -12.52 -30.59 15.45
CA GLY A 440 -11.84 -31.83 15.79
C GLY A 440 -10.37 -31.88 15.35
N LEU A 441 -9.78 -30.71 15.06
CA LEU A 441 -8.39 -30.58 14.65
C LEU A 441 -7.52 -30.21 15.85
N GLU A 442 -6.30 -30.73 15.88
CA GLU A 442 -5.30 -30.42 16.89
C GLU A 442 -4.48 -29.17 16.45
N PRO A 443 -4.61 -28.01 17.12
CA PRO A 443 -3.96 -26.77 16.67
C PRO A 443 -2.44 -26.89 16.51
N SER A 444 -1.78 -27.72 17.33
CA SER A 444 -0.34 -27.94 17.25
C SER A 444 0.12 -28.60 15.94
N HIS A 445 -0.77 -29.21 15.16
CA HIS A 445 -0.46 -29.76 13.82
C HIS A 445 -0.46 -28.71 12.71
N TYR A 446 -0.83 -27.47 13.01
CA TYR A 446 -0.98 -26.39 12.04
C TYR A 446 -0.03 -25.22 12.32
N TYR A 447 0.32 -24.51 11.26
CA TYR A 447 0.80 -23.13 11.31
C TYR A 447 -0.34 -22.18 10.97
N LEU A 448 -0.34 -20.99 11.56
CA LEU A 448 -1.21 -19.88 11.20
C LEU A 448 -0.50 -19.02 10.15
N MET A 449 -1.22 -18.66 9.10
CA MET A 449 -0.67 -17.96 7.96
C MET A 449 -1.61 -16.85 7.47
N PRO A 450 -1.14 -15.60 7.32
CA PRO A 450 -1.91 -14.55 6.68
C PRO A 450 -1.94 -14.76 5.16
N ILE A 451 -3.02 -14.36 4.51
CA ILE A 451 -3.20 -14.41 3.07
C ILE A 451 -3.96 -13.17 2.58
N HIS A 452 -3.60 -12.68 1.40
CA HIS A 452 -4.33 -11.60 0.73
C HIS A 452 -5.80 -11.99 0.47
N PRO A 453 -6.79 -11.13 0.76
CA PRO A 453 -8.21 -11.42 0.51
C PRO A 453 -8.54 -11.85 -0.93
N TRP A 454 -8.06 -11.09 -1.92
CA TRP A 454 -8.12 -11.47 -3.34
C TRP A 454 -7.52 -12.86 -3.64
N GLN A 455 -6.35 -13.18 -3.10
CA GLN A 455 -5.68 -14.46 -3.34
C GLN A 455 -6.50 -15.64 -2.80
N TRP A 456 -7.09 -15.48 -1.61
CA TRP A 456 -8.04 -16.45 -1.06
C TRP A 456 -9.26 -16.62 -1.99
N ARG A 457 -9.90 -15.50 -2.35
CA ARG A 457 -11.14 -15.46 -3.14
C ARG A 457 -10.96 -16.05 -4.54
N GLU A 458 -9.94 -15.61 -5.27
CA GLU A 458 -9.79 -15.92 -6.70
C GLU A 458 -8.99 -17.19 -7.00
N LYS A 459 -8.04 -17.55 -6.12
CA LYS A 459 -7.08 -18.64 -6.37
C LYS A 459 -7.23 -19.78 -5.37
N ILE A 460 -6.97 -19.54 -4.09
CA ILE A 460 -6.82 -20.64 -3.10
C ILE A 460 -8.13 -21.39 -2.90
N SER A 461 -9.26 -20.70 -2.75
CA SER A 461 -10.57 -21.33 -2.53
C SER A 461 -10.99 -22.33 -3.62
N ARG A 462 -10.42 -22.25 -4.83
CA ARG A 462 -10.72 -23.12 -5.97
C ARG A 462 -9.58 -24.05 -6.34
N ILE A 463 -8.37 -23.53 -6.47
CA ILE A 463 -7.21 -24.30 -6.92
C ILE A 463 -6.76 -25.28 -5.83
N PHE A 464 -6.83 -24.88 -4.57
CA PHE A 464 -6.48 -25.70 -3.40
C PHE A 464 -7.72 -26.39 -2.81
N ALA A 465 -8.80 -26.56 -3.57
CA ALA A 465 -10.05 -27.12 -3.06
C ALA A 465 -9.88 -28.52 -2.45
N ALA A 466 -8.97 -29.34 -2.99
CA ALA A 466 -8.63 -30.63 -2.39
C ALA A 466 -7.98 -30.48 -1.02
N ASP A 467 -7.00 -29.58 -0.88
CA ASP A 467 -6.31 -29.31 0.37
C ASP A 467 -7.25 -28.70 1.42
N ILE A 468 -8.20 -27.85 1.00
CA ILE A 468 -9.26 -27.33 1.88
C ILE A 468 -10.21 -28.44 2.33
N ALA A 469 -10.71 -29.25 1.39
CA ALA A 469 -11.65 -30.33 1.69
C ALA A 469 -11.06 -31.40 2.64
N ASN A 470 -9.75 -31.64 2.56
CA ASN A 470 -9.02 -32.56 3.44
C ASN A 470 -8.48 -31.87 4.71
N GLN A 471 -8.88 -30.63 4.99
CA GLN A 471 -8.45 -29.84 6.16
C GLN A 471 -6.93 -29.66 6.25
N TYR A 472 -6.20 -29.71 5.13
CA TYR A 472 -4.79 -29.32 5.08
C TYR A 472 -4.62 -27.80 5.06
N VAL A 473 -5.64 -27.09 4.56
CA VAL A 473 -5.80 -25.64 4.63
C VAL A 473 -7.17 -25.35 5.23
N VAL A 474 -7.21 -24.63 6.35
CA VAL A 474 -8.47 -24.33 7.08
C VAL A 474 -8.65 -22.83 7.17
N PRO A 475 -9.76 -22.25 6.65
CA PRO A 475 -10.04 -20.82 6.84
C PRO A 475 -10.40 -20.51 8.30
N LEU A 476 -9.90 -19.39 8.82
CA LEU A 476 -10.11 -18.97 10.22
C LEU A 476 -10.83 -17.62 10.36
N GLY A 477 -10.63 -16.70 9.41
CA GLY A 477 -11.26 -15.37 9.42
C GLY A 477 -10.29 -14.27 9.04
N THR A 478 -10.59 -13.04 9.46
CA THR A 478 -9.74 -11.86 9.21
C THR A 478 -9.02 -11.41 10.47
N THR A 479 -7.85 -10.78 10.30
CA THR A 479 -7.17 -10.07 11.39
C THR A 479 -8.04 -8.95 11.99
N GLU A 480 -7.81 -8.60 13.25
CA GLU A 480 -8.40 -7.41 13.88
C GLU A 480 -7.73 -6.11 13.35
N ASP A 481 -6.44 -6.17 13.04
CA ASP A 481 -5.64 -5.01 12.62
C ASP A 481 -5.98 -4.53 11.21
N LYS A 482 -5.89 -3.22 10.99
CA LYS A 482 -6.05 -2.59 9.68
C LYS A 482 -4.68 -2.46 9.02
N TYR A 483 -4.64 -2.77 7.73
CA TYR A 483 -3.44 -2.73 6.91
C TYR A 483 -3.64 -1.83 5.69
N GLN A 484 -2.54 -1.25 5.18
CA GLN A 484 -2.53 -0.55 3.89
C GLN A 484 -1.60 -1.26 2.92
N ALA A 485 -2.06 -1.47 1.67
CA ALA A 485 -1.20 -1.96 0.59
C ALA A 485 -0.09 -0.94 0.29
N GLN A 486 1.15 -1.40 0.25
CA GLN A 486 2.31 -0.60 -0.18
C GLN A 486 2.46 -0.65 -1.71
N GLN A 487 3.36 0.13 -2.31
CA GLN A 487 3.53 0.21 -3.78
C GLN A 487 3.76 -1.14 -4.48
N SER A 488 4.35 -2.12 -3.79
CA SER A 488 4.47 -3.51 -4.28
C SER A 488 3.15 -4.27 -4.41
N ILE A 489 2.03 -3.69 -3.98
CA ILE A 489 0.65 -4.22 -3.90
C ILE A 489 0.50 -5.32 -2.84
N ARG A 490 1.39 -6.29 -2.84
CA ARG A 490 1.33 -7.51 -2.03
C ARG A 490 1.97 -7.41 -0.64
N THR A 491 2.53 -6.25 -0.29
CA THR A 491 3.10 -5.94 1.02
C THR A 491 2.21 -4.97 1.76
N PHE A 492 2.00 -5.21 3.04
CA PHE A 492 1.01 -4.53 3.86
C PHE A 492 1.66 -3.92 5.10
N PHE A 493 1.49 -2.61 5.29
CA PHE A 493 1.88 -1.92 6.51
C PHE A 493 0.75 -1.94 7.52
N ASN A 494 1.03 -2.20 8.80
CA ASN A 494 0.03 -2.24 9.86
C ASN A 494 -0.33 -0.81 10.32
N LEU A 495 -1.54 -0.36 9.98
CA LEU A 495 -2.06 0.95 10.39
C LEU A 495 -2.51 0.98 11.86
N SER A 496 -2.97 -0.15 12.39
CA SER A 496 -3.45 -0.25 13.78
C SER A 496 -2.30 -0.16 14.79
N SER A 497 -1.16 -0.79 14.46
CA SER A 497 0.05 -0.84 15.30
C SER A 497 1.28 -0.74 14.41
N PRO A 498 1.72 0.48 14.07
CA PRO A 498 2.87 0.76 13.19
C PRO A 498 4.17 0.04 13.56
N GLU A 499 4.36 -0.36 14.81
CA GLU A 499 5.50 -1.11 15.33
C GLU A 499 5.50 -2.60 14.96
N LYS A 500 4.35 -3.16 14.56
CA LYS A 500 4.25 -4.56 14.10
C LYS A 500 4.85 -4.73 12.71
N CYS A 501 5.13 -5.97 12.33
CA CYS A 501 5.75 -6.26 11.05
C CYS A 501 4.88 -5.81 9.86
N TYR A 502 5.53 -5.45 8.76
CA TYR A 502 4.87 -5.54 7.46
C TYR A 502 4.58 -7.02 7.17
N VAL A 503 3.47 -7.29 6.50
CA VAL A 503 3.15 -8.62 5.99
C VAL A 503 3.21 -8.61 4.47
N LYS A 504 4.06 -9.43 3.86
CA LYS A 504 4.12 -9.62 2.39
C LYS A 504 3.52 -10.98 2.04
N THR A 505 2.62 -11.01 1.07
CA THR A 505 1.80 -12.18 0.73
C THR A 505 2.00 -12.58 -0.73
N ALA A 506 1.71 -13.85 -1.06
CA ALA A 506 1.58 -14.26 -2.45
C ALA A 506 0.33 -13.61 -3.07
N LEU A 507 0.47 -13.02 -4.26
CA LEU A 507 -0.63 -12.42 -5.00
C LEU A 507 -0.51 -12.74 -6.49
N SER A 508 -1.42 -13.55 -7.02
CA SER A 508 -1.32 -14.10 -8.38
C SER A 508 -1.93 -13.16 -9.43
N ILE A 509 -1.49 -11.90 -9.41
CA ILE A 509 -1.75 -10.91 -10.45
C ILE A 509 -0.49 -10.70 -11.29
N LEU A 510 -0.66 -10.36 -12.57
CA LEU A 510 0.44 -10.00 -13.45
C LEU A 510 0.65 -8.48 -13.40
N ASN A 511 1.88 -8.05 -13.08
CA ASN A 511 2.24 -6.64 -13.12
C ASN A 511 3.70 -6.48 -13.54
N MET A 512 3.98 -5.69 -14.57
CA MET A 512 5.32 -5.45 -15.13
C MET A 512 6.01 -6.74 -15.58
N GLY A 513 5.30 -7.64 -16.26
CA GLY A 513 5.90 -8.89 -16.74
C GLY A 513 6.18 -9.97 -15.68
N PHE A 514 5.74 -9.77 -14.42
CA PHE A 514 5.88 -10.74 -13.35
C PHE A 514 4.55 -11.10 -12.71
N MET A 515 4.32 -12.40 -12.54
CA MET A 515 3.33 -12.91 -11.60
C MET A 515 3.83 -12.67 -10.17
N ARG A 516 3.06 -11.93 -9.36
CA ARG A 516 3.47 -11.48 -8.01
C ARG A 516 3.36 -12.57 -6.92
N GLY A 517 3.71 -13.81 -7.24
CA GLY A 517 3.77 -14.94 -6.31
C GLY A 517 5.02 -14.94 -5.42
N LEU A 518 5.01 -15.76 -4.36
CA LEU A 518 6.13 -15.96 -3.43
C LEU A 518 6.49 -17.44 -3.36
N SER A 519 7.74 -17.79 -3.66
CA SER A 519 8.19 -19.19 -3.74
C SER A 519 8.39 -19.81 -2.35
N PRO A 520 7.74 -20.93 -2.01
CA PRO A 520 7.98 -21.65 -0.75
C PRO A 520 9.45 -22.01 -0.52
N TYR A 521 10.17 -22.31 -1.61
CA TYR A 521 11.60 -22.64 -1.57
C TYR A 521 12.48 -21.44 -1.20
N TYR A 522 12.15 -20.25 -1.70
CA TYR A 522 12.83 -19.02 -1.27
C TYR A 522 12.49 -18.68 0.17
N MET A 523 11.21 -18.76 0.55
CA MET A 523 10.75 -18.47 1.92
C MET A 523 11.49 -19.31 2.97
N SER A 524 11.80 -20.58 2.68
CA SER A 524 12.56 -21.44 3.59
C SER A 524 13.96 -20.94 3.96
N ARG A 525 14.54 -20.03 3.17
CA ARG A 525 15.89 -19.47 3.35
C ARG A 525 15.91 -17.96 3.62
N THR A 526 14.81 -17.28 3.33
CA THR A 526 14.68 -15.82 3.42
C THR A 526 15.17 -15.25 4.78
N PRO A 527 14.73 -15.74 5.95
CA PRO A 527 15.21 -15.19 7.23
C PRO A 527 16.72 -15.39 7.48
N ALA A 528 17.28 -16.51 7.00
CA ALA A 528 18.71 -16.78 7.12
C ALA A 528 19.54 -15.85 6.22
N ILE A 529 19.08 -15.61 4.98
CA ILE A 529 19.67 -14.62 4.06
C ILE A 529 19.64 -13.23 4.69
N ASN A 530 18.50 -12.82 5.25
CA ASN A 530 18.36 -11.53 5.90
C ASN A 530 19.29 -11.38 7.12
N THR A 531 19.42 -12.44 7.94
CA THR A 531 20.35 -12.44 9.07
C THR A 531 21.80 -12.30 8.60
N PHE A 532 22.19 -13.03 7.55
CA PHE A 532 23.54 -12.96 6.98
C PHE A 532 23.86 -11.57 6.45
N ILE A 533 22.96 -10.97 5.66
CA ILE A 533 23.15 -9.63 5.10
C ILE A 533 23.12 -8.56 6.20
N ALA A 534 22.15 -8.61 7.13
CA ALA A 534 22.09 -7.66 8.23
C ALA A 534 23.34 -7.70 9.10
N ASN A 535 23.85 -8.88 9.45
CA ASN A 535 25.10 -9.00 10.20
C ASN A 535 26.29 -8.40 9.44
N LEU A 536 26.38 -8.58 8.12
CA LEU A 536 27.42 -7.95 7.30
C LEU A 536 27.33 -6.42 7.36
N ILE A 537 26.13 -5.86 7.19
CA ILE A 537 25.89 -4.42 7.22
C ILE A 537 26.14 -3.83 8.63
N GLU A 538 25.65 -4.48 9.68
CA GLU A 538 25.74 -4.00 11.07
C GLU A 538 27.16 -4.07 11.65
N THR A 539 27.99 -5.01 11.18
CA THR A 539 29.36 -5.19 11.69
C THR A 539 30.41 -4.36 10.96
N ASP A 540 30.11 -3.85 9.76
CA ASP A 540 31.00 -2.93 9.07
C ASP A 540 30.77 -1.48 9.53
N PRO A 541 31.77 -0.81 10.12
CA PRO A 541 31.62 0.55 10.64
C PRO A 541 31.31 1.58 9.54
N TYR A 542 31.57 1.28 8.26
CA TYR A 542 31.27 2.18 7.16
C TYR A 542 29.77 2.37 6.93
N PHE A 543 28.98 1.29 6.95
CA PHE A 543 27.52 1.40 6.81
C PHE A 543 26.90 2.18 7.98
N ALA A 544 27.41 1.97 9.20
CA ALA A 544 27.00 2.76 10.37
C ALA A 544 27.38 4.24 10.22
N LYS A 545 28.59 4.56 9.72
CA LYS A 545 29.02 5.94 9.40
C LYS A 545 28.06 6.60 8.41
N LYS A 546 27.61 5.85 7.39
CA LYS A 546 26.71 6.32 6.34
C LYS A 546 25.22 6.16 6.64
N GLN A 547 24.86 5.77 7.86
CA GLN A 547 23.46 5.61 8.30
C GLN A 547 22.61 4.76 7.34
N PHE A 548 23.19 3.67 6.83
CA PHE A 548 22.53 2.71 5.94
C PHE A 548 22.08 1.48 6.72
N PHE A 549 20.79 1.18 6.66
CA PHE A 549 20.15 0.10 7.42
C PHE A 549 19.35 -0.82 6.51
N VAL A 550 19.05 -2.04 7.00
CA VAL A 550 18.18 -3.01 6.31
C VAL A 550 16.99 -3.36 7.19
N LEU A 551 15.81 -3.57 6.62
CA LEU A 551 14.66 -4.18 7.32
C LEU A 551 14.65 -5.67 7.06
N LYS A 552 14.86 -6.47 8.10
CA LYS A 552 14.93 -7.93 7.96
C LYS A 552 13.53 -8.51 7.72
N GLU A 553 13.48 -9.49 6.84
CA GLU A 553 12.36 -10.42 6.69
C GLU A 553 12.51 -11.53 7.75
N VAL A 554 12.00 -11.24 8.95
CA VAL A 554 12.31 -11.99 10.18
C VAL A 554 11.67 -13.38 10.24
N ALA A 555 10.61 -13.60 9.48
CA ALA A 555 9.95 -14.88 9.37
C ALA A 555 9.31 -15.06 7.99
N ALA A 556 9.26 -16.30 7.50
CA ALA A 556 8.65 -16.62 6.23
C ALA A 556 8.00 -18.02 6.28
N ILE A 557 6.87 -18.17 5.60
CA ILE A 557 6.07 -19.38 5.55
C ILE A 557 5.66 -19.67 4.11
N GLY A 558 5.79 -20.92 3.67
CA GLY A 558 5.47 -21.34 2.30
C GLY A 558 4.82 -22.72 2.25
N TYR A 559 3.67 -22.80 1.59
CA TYR A 559 2.91 -24.04 1.45
C TYR A 559 3.25 -24.75 0.13
N HIS A 560 3.57 -26.04 0.21
CA HIS A 560 3.92 -26.88 -0.94
C HIS A 560 2.69 -27.59 -1.50
N HIS A 561 2.19 -27.13 -2.65
CA HIS A 561 1.05 -27.76 -3.30
C HIS A 561 1.46 -29.05 -4.02
N SER A 562 1.15 -30.20 -3.42
CA SER A 562 1.63 -31.52 -3.88
C SER A 562 1.37 -31.82 -5.37
N TYR A 563 0.19 -31.49 -5.91
CA TYR A 563 -0.08 -31.72 -7.34
C TYR A 563 0.83 -30.91 -8.29
N TYR A 564 1.04 -29.62 -8.02
CA TYR A 564 1.90 -28.79 -8.89
C TYR A 564 3.38 -29.10 -8.72
N GLU A 565 3.81 -29.49 -7.51
CA GLU A 565 5.17 -29.98 -7.27
C GLU A 565 5.48 -31.26 -8.05
N GLN A 566 4.51 -32.17 -8.17
CA GLN A 566 4.66 -33.40 -8.96
C GLN A 566 4.55 -33.14 -10.47
N ALA A 567 3.68 -32.22 -10.88
CA ALA A 567 3.39 -31.96 -12.29
C ALA A 567 4.52 -31.21 -13.01
N THR A 568 5.30 -30.40 -12.29
CA THR A 568 6.27 -29.48 -12.88
C THR A 568 7.62 -29.58 -12.17
N ARG A 569 8.69 -29.80 -12.94
CA ARG A 569 10.06 -29.83 -12.41
C ARG A 569 10.61 -28.43 -12.22
N THR A 570 10.39 -27.56 -13.20
CA THR A 570 10.84 -26.17 -13.18
C THR A 570 9.98 -25.32 -12.27
N ASP A 571 10.59 -24.28 -11.71
CA ASP A 571 9.85 -23.26 -10.99
C ASP A 571 8.80 -22.61 -11.91
N ASN A 572 7.64 -22.28 -11.36
CA ASN A 572 6.54 -21.67 -12.11
C ASN A 572 5.53 -21.00 -11.17
N PRO A 573 4.67 -20.10 -11.68
CA PRO A 573 3.75 -19.33 -10.85
C PRO A 573 2.80 -20.17 -9.98
N TYR A 574 2.42 -21.39 -10.38
CA TYR A 574 1.51 -22.24 -9.59
C TYR A 574 2.17 -22.75 -8.29
N LYS A 575 3.50 -22.88 -8.26
CA LYS A 575 4.24 -23.22 -7.03
C LYS A 575 4.33 -22.03 -6.06
N LYS A 576 4.00 -20.81 -6.51
CA LYS A 576 4.22 -19.56 -5.78
C LYS A 576 2.92 -18.90 -5.25
N MET A 577 1.82 -19.65 -5.23
CA MET A 577 0.50 -19.10 -4.92
C MET A 577 0.20 -18.96 -3.42
N LEU A 578 0.91 -19.68 -2.55
CA LEU A 578 0.58 -19.70 -1.12
C LEU A 578 1.84 -19.63 -0.26
N SER A 579 2.32 -18.41 -0.06
CA SER A 579 3.41 -18.07 0.85
C SER A 579 3.21 -16.66 1.42
N SER A 580 3.81 -16.40 2.58
CA SER A 580 3.80 -15.09 3.26
C SER A 580 5.10 -14.89 4.04
N LEU A 581 5.47 -13.64 4.28
CA LEU A 581 6.59 -13.29 5.16
C LEU A 581 6.26 -12.07 6.02
N TRP A 582 6.97 -11.94 7.13
CA TRP A 582 6.93 -10.80 8.04
C TRP A 582 8.25 -10.04 7.94
N ARG A 583 8.18 -8.73 7.71
CA ARG A 583 9.33 -7.83 7.64
C ARG A 583 9.26 -6.82 8.77
N GLU A 584 10.39 -6.53 9.40
CA GLU A 584 10.49 -5.52 10.46
C GLU A 584 9.85 -4.19 10.06
N SER A 585 9.20 -3.55 11.03
CA SER A 585 8.83 -2.16 10.89
C SER A 585 10.01 -1.26 11.30
N PRO A 586 10.25 -0.14 10.61
CA PRO A 586 11.22 0.86 11.03
C PRO A 586 10.87 1.53 12.38
N TYR A 587 9.64 1.34 12.87
CA TYR A 587 9.17 1.82 14.17
C TYR A 587 9.31 0.79 15.30
N ALA A 588 9.71 -0.45 14.99
CA ALA A 588 9.88 -1.49 15.99
C ALA A 588 11.09 -1.18 16.91
N PRO A 589 10.95 -1.35 18.24
CA PRO A 589 12.09 -1.26 19.14
C PRO A 589 12.99 -2.49 19.01
N ASP A 590 14.31 -2.27 19.05
CA ASP A 590 15.30 -3.33 19.19
C ASP A 590 15.27 -3.94 20.62
N GLN A 591 16.12 -4.94 20.85
CA GLN A 591 16.28 -5.60 22.15
C GLN A 591 16.74 -4.68 23.31
N HIS A 592 17.23 -3.48 22.99
CA HIS A 592 17.64 -2.44 23.94
C HIS A 592 16.61 -1.31 24.08
N GLY A 593 15.47 -1.39 23.36
CA GLY A 593 14.42 -0.38 23.35
C GLY A 593 14.69 0.80 22.42
N ASN A 594 15.73 0.77 21.59
CA ASN A 594 15.99 1.81 20.60
C ASN A 594 15.12 1.58 19.36
N VAL A 595 14.62 2.66 18.76
CA VAL A 595 13.89 2.61 17.48
C VAL A 595 14.76 3.15 16.36
N LEU A 596 14.68 2.53 15.18
CA LEU A 596 15.40 3.01 13.99
C LEU A 596 14.91 4.40 13.57
N VAL A 597 13.60 4.65 13.73
CA VAL A 597 12.94 5.91 13.41
C VAL A 597 12.12 6.39 14.61
N ASN A 598 12.41 7.60 15.09
CA ASN A 598 11.67 8.21 16.19
C ASN A 598 10.44 8.99 15.68
N LYS A 599 9.59 9.48 16.60
CA LYS A 599 8.32 10.16 16.26
C LYS A 599 8.50 11.53 15.59
N GLN A 600 9.66 12.15 15.72
CA GLN A 600 9.99 13.44 15.11
C GLN A 600 10.51 13.28 13.68
N GLN A 601 11.05 12.11 13.38
CA GLN A 601 11.54 11.75 12.06
C GLN A 601 10.41 11.32 11.14
N LYS A 602 10.55 11.65 9.87
CA LYS A 602 9.58 11.32 8.83
C LYS A 602 10.12 10.24 7.91
N LEU A 603 9.24 9.34 7.48
CA LEU A 603 9.54 8.37 6.42
C LEU A 603 8.89 8.75 5.10
N LEU A 604 9.58 8.48 4.00
CA LEU A 604 9.04 8.40 2.65
C LEU A 604 9.69 7.26 1.88
N THR A 605 8.94 6.67 0.94
CA THR A 605 9.52 5.89 -0.15
C THR A 605 10.44 6.75 -1.01
N MET A 606 11.59 6.23 -1.44
CA MET A 606 12.49 6.94 -2.36
C MET A 606 11.85 7.20 -3.72
N ALA A 607 10.86 6.41 -4.13
CA ALA A 607 10.06 6.68 -5.33
C ALA A 607 9.43 8.08 -5.31
N SER A 608 9.21 8.66 -4.12
CA SER A 608 8.64 10.00 -3.99
C SER A 608 9.59 11.11 -4.43
N LEU A 609 10.90 10.86 -4.54
CA LEU A 609 11.84 11.82 -5.12
C LEU A 609 11.58 12.05 -6.62
N LEU A 610 10.92 11.12 -7.29
CA LEU A 610 10.52 11.20 -8.70
C LEU A 610 9.07 11.67 -8.87
N HIS A 611 8.35 11.93 -7.78
CA HIS A 611 6.95 12.33 -7.83
C HIS A 611 6.81 13.74 -8.39
N VAL A 612 5.86 13.91 -9.31
CA VAL A 612 5.38 15.19 -9.82
C VAL A 612 3.86 15.24 -9.64
N ASP A 613 3.38 16.32 -9.02
CA ASP A 613 1.95 16.54 -8.79
C ASP A 613 1.20 16.99 -10.07
N ASP A 614 -0.11 17.18 -9.97
CA ASP A 614 -0.96 17.59 -11.09
C ASP A 614 -0.69 19.02 -11.59
N GLN A 615 0.05 19.83 -10.82
CA GLN A 615 0.51 21.18 -11.17
C GLN A 615 1.93 21.20 -11.76
N GLY A 616 2.54 20.03 -11.96
CA GLY A 616 3.90 19.91 -12.49
C GLY A 616 5.00 20.23 -11.48
N LYS A 617 4.70 20.26 -10.17
CA LYS A 617 5.70 20.48 -9.11
C LYS A 617 6.23 19.16 -8.57
N SER A 618 7.55 19.04 -8.48
CA SER A 618 8.19 17.83 -7.97
C SER A 618 8.21 17.81 -6.44
N LEU A 619 8.11 16.63 -5.84
CA LEU A 619 8.19 16.49 -4.38
C LEU A 619 9.63 16.68 -3.89
N ILE A 620 10.65 16.28 -4.65
CA ILE A 620 12.05 16.54 -4.28
C ILE A 620 12.34 18.04 -4.17
N SER A 621 11.86 18.87 -5.10
CA SER A 621 12.03 20.33 -5.02
C SER A 621 11.28 20.93 -3.83
N ALA A 622 10.09 20.41 -3.50
CA ALA A 622 9.35 20.84 -2.32
C ALA A 622 10.05 20.47 -1.00
N LEU A 623 10.64 19.27 -0.91
CA LEU A 623 11.43 18.83 0.24
C LEU A 623 12.69 19.69 0.42
N MET A 624 13.41 19.97 -0.66
CA MET A 624 14.62 20.81 -0.63
C MET A 624 14.30 22.25 -0.23
N ALA A 625 13.20 22.81 -0.73
CA ALA A 625 12.78 24.17 -0.40
C ALA A 625 12.36 24.36 1.08
N ASP A 626 11.85 23.29 1.71
CA ASP A 626 11.44 23.28 3.12
C ASP A 626 12.56 22.81 4.07
N SER A 627 13.68 22.32 3.52
CA SER A 627 14.85 21.92 4.29
C SER A 627 15.69 23.14 4.73
N PRO A 628 16.37 23.08 5.89
CA PRO A 628 17.37 24.09 6.27
C PRO A 628 18.65 24.06 5.42
N LEU A 629 18.84 23.05 4.56
CA LEU A 629 20.02 22.91 3.71
C LEU A 629 19.86 23.68 2.39
N SER A 630 20.97 24.10 1.80
CA SER A 630 20.96 24.53 0.40
C SER A 630 20.72 23.34 -0.53
N ASP A 631 20.19 23.59 -1.73
CA ASP A 631 19.92 22.56 -2.74
C ASP A 631 21.13 21.62 -2.96
N HIS A 632 22.34 22.18 -3.07
CA HIS A 632 23.57 21.43 -3.28
C HIS A 632 23.95 20.58 -2.06
N ASN A 633 23.78 21.11 -0.85
CA ASN A 633 24.12 20.37 0.37
C ASN A 633 23.12 19.25 0.66
N TRP A 634 21.84 19.47 0.35
CA TRP A 634 20.80 18.44 0.43
C TRP A 634 21.16 17.25 -0.48
N LEU A 635 21.55 17.51 -1.72
CA LEU A 635 21.96 16.46 -2.67
C LEU A 635 23.25 15.76 -2.26
N LYS A 636 24.26 16.51 -1.78
CA LYS A 636 25.49 15.89 -1.24
C LYS A 636 25.19 14.94 -0.09
N GLN A 637 24.30 15.34 0.83
CA GLN A 637 23.87 14.48 1.93
C GLN A 637 23.08 13.26 1.43
N TYR A 638 22.18 13.42 0.46
CA TYR A 638 21.50 12.30 -0.17
C TYR A 638 22.48 11.30 -0.81
N MET A 639 23.49 11.78 -1.56
CA MET A 639 24.51 10.92 -2.17
C MET A 639 25.39 10.21 -1.14
N ASP A 640 25.71 10.87 -0.03
CA ASP A 640 26.45 10.29 1.10
C ASP A 640 25.70 9.10 1.74
N LEU A 641 24.38 9.23 1.89
CA LEU A 641 23.52 8.24 2.54
C LEU A 641 23.05 7.12 1.61
N TYR A 642 22.91 7.40 0.31
CA TYR A 642 22.35 6.45 -0.66
C TYR A 642 23.43 5.83 -1.56
N LEU A 643 24.20 6.65 -2.27
CA LEU A 643 25.13 6.15 -3.29
C LEU A 643 26.36 5.49 -2.65
N GLN A 644 27.01 6.15 -1.68
CA GLN A 644 28.27 5.64 -1.11
C GLN A 644 28.15 4.28 -0.42
N PRO A 645 27.08 3.98 0.35
CA PRO A 645 26.86 2.63 0.88
C PRO A 645 26.72 1.57 -0.21
N LEU A 646 26.04 1.88 -1.31
CA LEU A 646 25.88 0.94 -2.41
C LEU A 646 27.20 0.71 -3.17
N LEU A 647 28.01 1.76 -3.34
CA LEU A 647 29.38 1.63 -3.83
C LEU A 647 30.20 0.75 -2.88
N HIS A 648 30.07 0.94 -1.57
CA HIS A 648 30.78 0.15 -0.57
C HIS A 648 30.39 -1.33 -0.61
N SER A 649 29.08 -1.61 -0.66
CA SER A 649 28.52 -2.94 -0.86
C SER A 649 29.13 -3.64 -2.08
N PHE A 650 29.17 -2.95 -3.22
CA PHE A 650 29.75 -3.48 -4.46
C PHE A 650 31.26 -3.71 -4.35
N PHE A 651 32.03 -2.70 -3.97
CA PHE A 651 33.48 -2.75 -4.02
C PHE A 651 34.08 -3.59 -2.88
N ALA A 652 33.58 -3.49 -1.66
CA ALA A 652 34.10 -4.25 -0.53
C ALA A 652 33.61 -5.71 -0.52
N TYR A 653 32.37 -5.96 -0.94
CA TYR A 653 31.72 -7.25 -0.71
C TYR A 653 31.27 -8.01 -1.96
N ASP A 654 31.34 -7.39 -3.15
CA ASP A 654 30.63 -7.85 -4.37
C ASP A 654 29.11 -7.94 -4.16
N LEU A 655 28.59 -7.31 -3.10
CA LEU A 655 27.19 -7.39 -2.71
C LEU A 655 26.39 -6.32 -3.48
N VAL A 656 25.29 -6.75 -4.09
CA VAL A 656 24.34 -5.87 -4.76
C VAL A 656 22.93 -6.08 -4.22
N PHE A 657 22.16 -5.00 -4.29
CA PHE A 657 20.74 -4.96 -3.97
C PHE A 657 19.94 -4.68 -5.26
N MET A 658 18.63 -4.48 -5.13
CA MET A 658 17.79 -3.86 -6.16
C MET A 658 17.37 -2.47 -5.67
N PRO A 659 18.24 -1.44 -5.82
CA PRO A 659 18.12 -0.17 -5.11
C PRO A 659 17.17 0.83 -5.78
N HIS A 660 16.05 0.37 -6.33
CA HIS A 660 15.04 1.22 -6.97
C HIS A 660 14.14 1.91 -5.94
N GLY A 661 13.41 2.94 -6.38
CA GLY A 661 12.60 3.83 -5.52
C GLY A 661 11.70 3.11 -4.51
N GLU A 662 11.07 2.00 -4.90
CA GLU A 662 10.19 1.25 -4.01
C GLU A 662 10.95 0.56 -2.86
N ASN A 663 12.19 0.10 -3.06
CA ASN A 663 12.97 -0.72 -2.10
C ASN A 663 13.74 0.09 -1.07
N LEU A 664 13.63 1.41 -1.15
CA LEU A 664 14.34 2.33 -0.27
C LEU A 664 13.36 3.25 0.43
N ILE A 665 13.57 3.40 1.73
CA ILE A 665 12.85 4.34 2.59
C ILE A 665 13.87 5.37 3.06
N LEU A 666 13.59 6.66 2.81
CA LEU A 666 14.37 7.74 3.39
C LEU A 666 13.80 8.08 4.76
N VAL A 667 14.70 8.31 5.71
CA VAL A 667 14.39 8.95 6.99
C VAL A 667 14.80 10.41 6.88
N LEU A 668 13.85 11.32 7.12
CA LEU A 668 14.08 12.76 7.13
C LEU A 668 13.96 13.34 8.54
N GLU A 669 14.72 14.40 8.78
CA GLU A 669 14.56 15.33 9.91
C GLU A 669 14.58 16.75 9.34
N ASP A 670 13.54 17.55 9.63
CA ASP A 670 13.31 18.87 9.01
C ASP A 670 13.48 18.83 7.47
N ASN A 671 12.86 17.84 6.84
CA ASN A 671 12.94 17.56 5.40
C ASN A 671 14.36 17.35 4.81
N SER A 672 15.36 17.13 5.67
CA SER A 672 16.74 16.77 5.30
C SER A 672 16.97 15.27 5.48
N PRO A 673 17.60 14.58 4.51
CA PRO A 673 17.84 13.14 4.61
C PRO A 673 18.91 12.84 5.66
N ILE A 674 18.61 11.90 6.55
CA ILE A 674 19.51 11.52 7.66
C ILE A 674 19.85 10.03 7.68
N LYS A 675 19.01 9.16 7.10
CA LYS A 675 19.25 7.71 7.00
C LYS A 675 18.60 7.14 5.74
N ILE A 676 19.13 6.02 5.29
CA ILE A 676 18.54 5.19 4.23
C ILE A 676 18.27 3.79 4.78
N ILE A 677 17.08 3.27 4.47
CA ILE A 677 16.65 1.94 4.87
C ILE A 677 16.33 1.13 3.61
N MET A 678 17.02 0.01 3.42
CA MET A 678 16.81 -0.95 2.33
C MET A 678 15.84 -2.06 2.75
N LYS A 679 14.96 -2.48 1.85
CA LYS A 679 14.04 -3.62 2.03
C LYS A 679 14.07 -4.56 0.82
N ASP A 680 13.30 -5.66 0.90
CA ASP A 680 13.23 -6.72 -0.12
C ASP A 680 14.59 -7.40 -0.34
N ILE A 681 15.13 -7.98 0.74
CA ILE A 681 16.47 -8.57 0.76
C ILE A 681 16.46 -9.99 0.18
N GLY A 682 15.60 -10.87 0.70
CA GLY A 682 15.72 -12.32 0.48
C GLY A 682 15.48 -12.78 -0.96
N GLU A 683 14.78 -12.01 -1.78
CA GLU A 683 14.54 -12.32 -3.20
C GLU A 683 15.55 -11.62 -4.15
N GLU A 684 16.14 -10.49 -3.74
CA GLU A 684 16.81 -9.57 -4.67
C GLU A 684 18.34 -9.52 -4.53
N VAL A 685 18.88 -9.72 -3.33
CA VAL A 685 20.33 -9.59 -3.11
C VAL A 685 21.14 -10.67 -3.82
N ALA A 686 22.33 -10.30 -4.26
CA ALA A 686 23.30 -11.21 -4.86
C ALA A 686 24.73 -10.79 -4.52
N ILE A 687 25.65 -11.75 -4.56
CA ILE A 687 27.09 -11.54 -4.43
C ILE A 687 27.71 -11.90 -5.78
N LEU A 688 28.24 -10.91 -6.50
CA LEU A 688 28.73 -11.02 -7.88
C LEU A 688 30.12 -11.67 -8.00
N ASN A 689 30.29 -12.76 -7.27
CA ASN A 689 31.51 -13.54 -7.17
C ASN A 689 31.15 -15.00 -6.88
N GLY A 690 30.92 -15.79 -7.94
CA GLY A 690 30.53 -17.20 -7.82
C GLY A 690 31.60 -18.11 -7.20
N GLU A 691 32.86 -17.68 -7.18
CA GLU A 691 33.96 -18.39 -6.50
C GLU A 691 34.00 -18.12 -4.99
N LYS A 692 33.21 -17.16 -4.48
CA LYS A 692 33.23 -16.79 -3.06
C LYS A 692 32.67 -17.93 -2.22
N THR A 693 33.47 -18.42 -1.27
CA THR A 693 33.01 -19.41 -0.28
C THR A 693 32.07 -18.74 0.71
N LEU A 694 30.79 -19.13 0.69
CA LEU A 694 29.76 -18.69 1.62
C LEU A 694 29.35 -19.85 2.53
N PRO A 695 28.70 -19.58 3.68
CA PRO A 695 28.02 -20.63 4.44
C PRO A 695 27.07 -21.42 3.52
N ASN A 696 26.94 -22.74 3.75
CA ASN A 696 26.22 -23.64 2.83
C ASN A 696 24.81 -23.14 2.45
N ASP A 697 24.08 -22.57 3.41
CA ASP A 697 22.71 -22.08 3.19
C ASP A 697 22.66 -20.79 2.35
N MET A 698 23.79 -20.09 2.22
CA MET A 698 23.95 -18.81 1.52
C MET A 698 24.58 -18.95 0.13
N ASN A 699 24.99 -20.16 -0.28
CA ASN A 699 25.63 -20.39 -1.57
C ASN A 699 24.79 -19.91 -2.77
N CYS A 700 23.45 -19.86 -2.63
CA CYS A 700 22.57 -19.35 -3.67
C CYS A 700 22.70 -17.84 -3.91
N LEU A 701 23.37 -17.10 -3.04
CA LEU A 701 23.65 -15.68 -3.23
C LEU A 701 24.84 -15.44 -4.17
N ALA A 702 25.78 -16.38 -4.27
CA ALA A 702 26.95 -16.26 -5.13
C ALA A 702 26.53 -16.49 -6.59
N VAL A 703 26.70 -15.47 -7.43
CA VAL A 703 26.35 -15.50 -8.85
C VAL A 703 27.56 -15.16 -9.72
N ASP A 704 27.67 -15.87 -10.83
CA ASP A 704 28.64 -15.55 -11.89
C ASP A 704 27.98 -14.64 -12.92
N LEU A 705 28.64 -13.53 -13.22
CA LEU A 705 28.28 -12.57 -14.25
C LEU A 705 29.55 -12.09 -14.94
N GLU A 706 29.44 -11.75 -16.21
CA GLU A 706 30.53 -11.10 -16.94
C GLU A 706 30.84 -9.72 -16.33
N ASP A 707 32.12 -9.34 -16.30
CA ASP A 707 32.57 -8.09 -15.64
C ASP A 707 31.80 -6.83 -16.08
N PRO A 708 31.50 -6.59 -17.38
CA PRO A 708 30.72 -5.42 -17.79
C PRO A 708 29.32 -5.39 -17.18
N MET A 709 28.69 -6.55 -17.00
CA MET A 709 27.34 -6.66 -16.43
C MET A 709 27.31 -6.35 -14.93
N LYS A 710 28.42 -6.57 -14.22
CA LYS A 710 28.50 -6.23 -12.79
C LYS A 710 28.32 -4.73 -12.55
N LEU A 711 28.88 -3.89 -13.43
CA LEU A 711 28.80 -2.44 -13.29
C LEU A 711 27.38 -1.89 -13.49
N ASN A 712 26.50 -2.63 -14.18
CA ASN A 712 25.11 -2.23 -14.41
C ASN A 712 24.30 -2.13 -13.10
N TYR A 713 24.65 -2.85 -12.04
CA TYR A 713 24.00 -2.67 -10.73
C TYR A 713 24.20 -1.27 -10.12
N ILE A 714 25.11 -0.47 -10.68
CA ILE A 714 25.26 0.96 -10.36
C ILE A 714 24.83 1.82 -11.56
N LEU A 715 25.38 1.57 -12.76
CA LEU A 715 25.15 2.44 -13.92
C LEU A 715 23.72 2.31 -14.50
N LEU A 716 23.10 1.12 -14.46
CA LEU A 716 21.72 0.93 -14.87
C LEU A 716 20.77 1.24 -13.71
N ASP A 717 20.87 0.47 -12.62
CA ASP A 717 19.86 0.48 -11.55
C ASP A 717 19.78 1.83 -10.82
N ILE A 718 20.88 2.59 -10.77
CA ILE A 718 20.94 3.89 -10.10
C ILE A 718 20.99 5.02 -11.14
N PHE A 719 21.98 5.04 -12.02
CA PHE A 719 22.18 6.20 -12.89
C PHE A 719 21.06 6.28 -13.94
N ASP A 720 20.82 5.20 -14.67
CA ASP A 720 19.83 5.17 -15.75
C ASP A 720 18.38 5.02 -15.25
N CYS A 721 18.15 4.33 -14.15
CA CYS A 721 16.79 4.07 -13.66
C CYS A 721 16.28 5.08 -12.62
N ILE A 722 17.14 5.95 -12.07
CA ILE A 722 16.78 6.90 -11.00
C ILE A 722 17.33 8.29 -11.29
N PHE A 723 18.66 8.44 -11.38
CA PHE A 723 19.28 9.76 -11.51
C PHE A 723 18.95 10.45 -12.83
N ARG A 724 18.79 9.68 -13.91
CA ARG A 724 18.26 10.14 -15.21
C ARG A 724 16.95 10.91 -15.08
N PHE A 725 16.12 10.56 -14.10
CA PHE A 725 14.83 11.22 -13.85
C PHE A 725 14.93 12.35 -12.81
N ILE A 726 15.87 12.27 -11.85
CA ILE A 726 16.06 13.34 -10.85
C ILE A 726 16.64 14.60 -11.49
N ALA A 727 17.70 14.48 -12.31
CA ALA A 727 18.42 15.64 -12.83
C ALA A 727 17.54 16.64 -13.60
N PRO A 728 16.64 16.20 -14.52
CA PRO A 728 15.71 17.11 -15.20
C PRO A 728 14.72 17.82 -14.27
N LEU A 729 14.22 17.12 -13.23
CA LEU A 729 13.28 17.69 -12.27
C LEU A 729 13.93 18.83 -11.47
N LEU A 730 15.17 18.62 -11.05
CA LEU A 730 15.94 19.60 -10.29
C LEU A 730 16.28 20.82 -11.14
N GLU A 731 16.78 20.64 -12.36
CA GLU A 731 17.14 21.77 -13.23
C GLU A 731 15.94 22.66 -13.56
N GLN A 732 14.74 22.07 -13.69
CA GLN A 732 13.53 22.83 -13.96
C GLN A 732 12.99 23.61 -12.75
N GLN A 733 13.30 23.19 -11.52
CA GLN A 733 12.57 23.64 -10.32
C GLN A 733 13.46 24.14 -9.17
N THR A 734 14.79 24.06 -9.31
CA THR A 734 15.78 24.43 -8.30
C THR A 734 16.93 25.23 -8.93
N GLN A 735 17.99 25.52 -8.17
CA GLN A 735 19.20 26.16 -8.71
C GLN A 735 20.26 25.15 -9.21
N VAL A 736 19.98 23.85 -9.19
CA VAL A 736 20.92 22.78 -9.56
C VAL A 736 20.77 22.46 -11.05
N SER A 737 21.77 22.79 -11.87
CA SER A 737 21.80 22.37 -13.27
C SER A 737 22.10 20.87 -13.41
N GLU A 738 21.84 20.28 -14.59
CA GLU A 738 22.27 18.91 -14.88
C GLU A 738 23.78 18.70 -14.65
N SER A 739 24.61 19.68 -15.01
CA SER A 739 26.06 19.60 -14.79
C SER A 739 26.40 19.58 -13.31
N ASP A 740 25.74 20.43 -12.50
CA ASP A 740 25.96 20.46 -11.04
C ASP A 740 25.55 19.13 -10.41
N PHE A 741 24.43 18.54 -10.85
CA PHE A 741 23.97 17.25 -10.36
C PHE A 741 25.00 16.14 -10.62
N TRP A 742 25.48 15.99 -11.87
CA TRP A 742 26.47 14.96 -12.21
C TRP A 742 27.84 15.23 -11.61
N GLU A 743 28.22 16.49 -11.38
CA GLU A 743 29.42 16.83 -10.62
C GLU A 743 29.31 16.38 -9.16
N ILE A 744 28.16 16.58 -8.50
CA ILE A 744 27.92 16.08 -7.14
C ILE A 744 27.98 14.54 -7.09
N VAL A 745 27.48 13.84 -8.12
CA VAL A 745 27.63 12.37 -8.24
C VAL A 745 29.10 11.99 -8.40
N ALA A 746 29.85 12.68 -9.27
CA ALA A 746 31.28 12.46 -9.47
C ALA A 746 32.12 12.72 -8.20
N ASP A 747 31.81 13.77 -7.45
CA ASP A 747 32.39 14.08 -6.14
C ASP A 747 32.14 12.92 -5.17
N SER A 748 30.90 12.44 -5.06
CA SER A 748 30.55 11.35 -4.15
C SER A 748 31.30 10.05 -4.46
N VAL A 749 31.45 9.70 -5.75
CA VAL A 749 32.25 8.54 -6.18
C VAL A 749 33.72 8.72 -5.81
N LYS A 750 34.28 9.91 -6.08
CA LYS A 750 35.67 10.24 -5.77
C LYS A 750 35.95 10.19 -4.27
N ASP A 751 35.09 10.80 -3.47
CA ASP A 751 35.21 10.82 -2.00
C ASP A 751 35.20 9.39 -1.44
N TYR A 752 34.29 8.54 -1.93
CA TYR A 752 34.27 7.12 -1.56
C TYR A 752 35.60 6.40 -1.90
N GLN A 753 36.10 6.59 -3.13
CA GLN A 753 37.34 5.95 -3.57
C GLN A 753 38.56 6.45 -2.78
N GLN A 754 38.62 7.74 -2.43
CA GLN A 754 39.69 8.33 -1.62
C GLN A 754 39.69 7.80 -0.17
N GLU A 755 38.51 7.51 0.38
CA GLU A 755 38.39 6.91 1.71
C GLU A 755 38.81 5.42 1.74
N HIS A 756 38.86 4.72 0.60
CA HIS A 756 39.14 3.27 0.52
C HIS A 756 40.17 2.87 -0.56
N PRO A 757 41.41 3.38 -0.51
CA PRO A 757 42.44 3.09 -1.51
C PRO A 757 42.80 1.59 -1.61
N GLN A 758 42.45 0.77 -0.62
CA GLN A 758 42.63 -0.68 -0.70
C GLN A 758 41.87 -1.35 -1.85
N PHE A 759 40.89 -0.68 -2.46
CA PHE A 759 40.12 -1.20 -3.58
C PHE A 759 40.55 -0.62 -4.94
N ASP A 760 41.69 0.07 -5.05
CA ASP A 760 42.17 0.72 -6.29
C ASP A 760 42.18 -0.21 -7.51
N ALA A 761 42.67 -1.45 -7.35
CA ALA A 761 42.67 -2.44 -8.44
C ALA A 761 41.25 -2.77 -8.92
N LYS A 762 40.27 -2.75 -8.01
CA LYS A 762 38.86 -3.01 -8.31
C LYS A 762 38.20 -1.78 -8.94
N TYR A 763 38.57 -0.56 -8.54
CA TYR A 763 38.16 0.68 -9.22
C TYR A 763 38.64 0.74 -10.67
N GLN A 764 39.89 0.31 -10.92
CA GLN A 764 40.43 0.24 -12.29
C GLN A 764 39.73 -0.83 -13.14
N ARG A 765 39.38 -1.98 -12.55
CA ARG A 765 38.65 -3.05 -13.24
C ARG A 765 37.19 -2.66 -13.55
N TYR A 766 36.54 -1.99 -12.60
CA TYR A 766 35.15 -1.57 -12.67
C TYR A 766 35.07 -0.04 -12.66
N ASP A 767 35.56 0.57 -13.74
CA ASP A 767 35.72 2.02 -13.88
C ASP A 767 34.39 2.76 -14.05
N LEU A 768 33.89 3.38 -12.98
CA LEU A 768 32.67 4.20 -12.99
C LEU A 768 32.79 5.48 -13.83
N TYR A 769 33.99 5.87 -14.26
CA TYR A 769 34.24 7.00 -15.14
C TYR A 769 34.50 6.55 -16.58
N CYS A 770 34.13 5.33 -16.97
CA CYS A 770 34.22 4.84 -18.36
C CYS A 770 33.50 5.80 -19.33
N SER A 771 33.86 5.79 -20.61
CA SER A 771 33.23 6.70 -21.60
C SER A 771 31.76 6.36 -21.87
N SER A 772 31.43 5.09 -21.85
CA SER A 772 30.10 4.55 -22.14
C SER A 772 29.90 3.21 -21.42
N PHE A 773 28.66 2.76 -21.33
CA PHE A 773 28.29 1.45 -20.79
C PHE A 773 27.14 0.83 -21.60
N ALA A 774 26.95 -0.48 -21.44
CA ALA A 774 25.92 -1.21 -22.17
C ALA A 774 24.52 -0.71 -21.80
N ARG A 775 23.73 -0.31 -22.80
CA ARG A 775 22.35 0.10 -22.59
C ARG A 775 21.44 -1.11 -22.43
N THR A 776 21.10 -1.45 -21.19
CA THR A 776 20.11 -2.50 -20.90
C THR A 776 18.69 -1.93 -20.99
N CYS A 777 17.89 -2.47 -21.89
CA CYS A 777 16.60 -1.90 -22.28
C CYS A 777 15.43 -2.60 -21.56
N LEU A 778 14.91 -2.02 -20.47
CA LEU A 778 13.90 -2.67 -19.63
C LEU A 778 12.56 -2.88 -20.34
N ASN A 779 12.08 -1.91 -21.13
CA ASN A 779 10.85 -2.08 -21.90
C ASN A 779 11.02 -3.18 -22.95
N ARG A 780 12.17 -3.28 -23.64
CA ARG A 780 12.45 -4.41 -24.56
C ARG A 780 12.33 -5.78 -23.87
N ILE A 781 12.76 -5.91 -22.62
CA ILE A 781 12.62 -7.17 -21.87
C ILE A 781 11.13 -7.47 -21.63
N GLN A 782 10.32 -6.49 -21.21
CA GLN A 782 8.87 -6.66 -21.03
C GLN A 782 8.15 -6.95 -22.36
N LEU A 783 8.48 -6.23 -23.44
CA LEU A 783 7.90 -6.40 -24.77
C LEU A 783 8.17 -7.79 -25.34
N ASN A 784 9.35 -8.36 -25.06
CA ASN A 784 9.73 -9.70 -25.47
C ASN A 784 8.92 -10.79 -24.73
N ASN A 785 8.68 -10.63 -23.43
CA ASN A 785 7.79 -11.52 -22.67
C ASN A 785 7.13 -10.80 -21.49
N ASN A 786 5.90 -10.36 -21.69
CA ASN A 786 5.14 -9.63 -20.68
C ASN A 786 4.37 -10.54 -19.70
N GLN A 787 4.63 -11.84 -19.70
CA GLN A 787 4.04 -12.79 -18.74
C GLN A 787 5.10 -13.41 -17.81
N GLN A 788 6.34 -13.53 -18.29
CA GLN A 788 7.50 -13.99 -17.53
C GLN A 788 8.76 -13.29 -18.06
N MET A 789 9.01 -12.08 -17.56
CA MET A 789 10.04 -11.18 -18.08
C MET A 789 11.47 -11.72 -17.89
N ILE A 790 11.77 -12.29 -16.71
CA ILE A 790 13.09 -12.79 -16.35
C ILE A 790 12.98 -14.23 -15.86
N ASP A 791 13.95 -15.05 -16.24
CA ASP A 791 14.20 -16.35 -15.63
C ASP A 791 15.17 -16.15 -14.45
N LEU A 792 14.73 -16.44 -13.23
CA LEU A 792 15.57 -16.22 -12.05
C LEU A 792 16.75 -17.20 -11.98
N GLU A 793 16.67 -18.34 -12.68
CA GLU A 793 17.78 -19.30 -12.80
C GLU A 793 18.82 -18.85 -13.83
N ASP A 794 18.47 -17.94 -14.75
CA ASP A 794 19.33 -17.42 -15.81
C ASP A 794 18.98 -15.94 -16.08
N ARG A 795 19.53 -15.07 -15.21
CA ARG A 795 19.22 -13.63 -15.19
C ARG A 795 19.64 -12.90 -16.47
N GLU A 796 20.63 -13.42 -17.19
CA GLU A 796 21.21 -12.77 -18.37
C GLU A 796 20.46 -13.12 -19.68
N LYS A 797 19.89 -14.33 -19.78
CA LYS A 797 19.27 -14.85 -21.00
C LYS A 797 18.20 -13.96 -21.63
N ASN A 798 17.45 -13.23 -20.82
CA ASN A 798 16.36 -12.38 -21.29
C ASN A 798 16.77 -10.91 -21.42
N LEU A 799 17.99 -10.53 -21.04
CA LEU A 799 18.46 -9.16 -21.22
C LEU A 799 18.42 -8.77 -22.69
N ARG A 800 18.14 -7.49 -22.91
CA ARG A 800 18.03 -6.87 -24.23
C ARG A 800 18.84 -5.59 -24.20
N PHE A 801 19.61 -5.38 -25.26
CA PHE A 801 20.54 -4.26 -25.36
C PHE A 801 20.25 -3.45 -26.64
N ALA A 802 20.62 -2.18 -26.61
CA ALA A 802 20.79 -1.35 -27.80
C ALA A 802 22.24 -0.82 -27.82
N GLU A 803 22.54 0.18 -28.66
CA GLU A 803 23.88 0.79 -28.66
C GLU A 803 24.21 1.37 -27.27
N ASP A 804 25.50 1.27 -26.92
CA ASP A 804 26.06 1.80 -25.69
C ASP A 804 25.61 3.24 -25.42
N ILE A 805 25.43 3.57 -24.15
CA ILE A 805 25.02 4.89 -23.70
C ILE A 805 26.21 5.64 -23.11
N ALA A 806 26.32 6.94 -23.42
CA ALA A 806 27.38 7.78 -22.89
C ALA A 806 27.24 7.92 -21.37
N ASN A 807 28.35 7.73 -20.64
CA ASN A 807 28.36 7.86 -19.18
C ASN A 807 28.51 9.34 -18.79
N PRO A 808 27.58 9.92 -18.01
CA PRO A 808 27.68 11.31 -17.56
C PRO A 808 28.96 11.61 -16.76
N LEU A 809 29.47 10.62 -16.02
CA LEU A 809 30.70 10.78 -15.23
C LEU A 809 31.96 10.87 -16.11
N ALA A 810 31.90 10.42 -17.37
CA ALA A 810 33.05 10.52 -18.28
C ALA A 810 33.54 11.97 -18.46
N LEU A 811 32.63 12.95 -18.37
CA LEU A 811 32.96 14.39 -18.45
C LEU A 811 33.88 14.84 -17.31
N PHE A 812 33.81 14.16 -16.17
CA PHE A 812 34.54 14.46 -14.94
C PHE A 812 35.77 13.58 -14.75
N ALA A 813 36.00 12.59 -15.63
CA ALA A 813 37.08 11.61 -15.50
C ALA A 813 38.47 12.26 -15.34
N LYS A 814 38.73 13.41 -16.00
CA LYS A 814 40.04 14.10 -15.90
C LYS A 814 40.31 14.72 -14.53
N THR A 815 39.26 15.12 -13.81
CA THR A 815 39.36 15.88 -12.54
C THR A 815 39.03 15.02 -11.32
N HIS A 816 38.29 13.93 -11.51
CA HIS A 816 37.76 13.11 -10.40
C HIS A 816 38.33 11.71 -10.32
N ARG A 817 38.79 11.12 -11.45
CA ARG A 817 39.36 9.76 -11.44
C ARG A 817 40.64 9.74 -10.60
N ILE A 818 40.69 8.84 -9.61
CA ILE A 818 41.92 8.54 -8.87
C ILE A 818 42.82 7.70 -9.78
N ILE A 819 44.08 8.11 -9.90
CA ILE A 819 45.09 7.46 -10.75
C ILE A 819 45.85 6.41 -9.96
#